data_AF-A0ABC9X474-F1
#
_entry.id   AF-A0ABC9X474-F1
#
_cell.length_a   1.000
_cell.length_b   1.000
_cell.length_c   1.000
_cell.angle_alpha   90.00
_cell.angle_beta   90.00
_cell.angle_gamma   90.00
#
_symmetry.space_group_name_H-M   'P 1'
#
loop_
_entity.id
_entity.type
_entity.pdbx_description
1 polymer ?
#
loop_
_entity_poly.entity_id
_entity_poly.type
_entity_poly.pdbx_seq_one_letter_code
_entity_poly.pdbx_strand_id
1 'polypeptide(L)'
;MNPQAFSGYVCLLCFSFLSTAKGDLQLLSFQPGTLYRYRYSLDVQLDHTSTPSPPGTWLRAEALVKLHRLWRDQGGEELLQVQIHDLKAQQESEEERSQDGTGSPPAEIALSQEAQAELQQPVFISWSSGKVKAFYGDEGESILISNLKRGVVSLLQLQPHAGTAVEIFGVEWQPTSKSQYTVKDNLLHSVLAEESHMVSPALRSSIGIKISSRQQLQLLSPPMPGPAEVAGRSLEDALAGTEGRHQPLGMASLPFRRVCTRCPSLRAYLKAFDSQRLKTDTSKAATTWQFQRFIQMLRSAKKRDVLQLLRRTPEEMLPFVVEAAVAAQSVASLAALSDFLDFGKEPKSLLEKFLYAAAFSPRPSGDLLRLVLDKLDGKQLAPEVWETGIVAVGSLVGKLCQQKLCELQVKRAMRRIFHEKRKSYEKTCRLAAAEILLDNEPSPMDVINILLAANEMETETATFLLLKVRDSLRADHHHPARKIMRDIMKDPRINNYNFFSKAGISSSFSGPLTVTQDLLSTFGLDLLFLEGGFLRKSVSDFSLLSHGRRLHAAQVTIEAQGMESMLGENVLEGEEEPELVAGMSAIFFDVQLRPIVFFQGYTDLMAKVLLSSGEPTSVVKGNLLLMDHHQVIPLQSGLQVAIKLQGGLGLDISADMDVSIWEQELKTSINARGSLAIDFQAELDAPFLQATLRSQTEVETSIHFDTTLRFSSSPVLMCLQLREEQVPYREIFTVSKSAGNQSSTARKGRKGTVPGREFALHRANSKVCNLLMTAEE
;
A
#
# COMPACT_ATOMS: atom_id res chain seq x y z
N MET A 1 6.24 36.64 17.07
CA MET A 1 7.62 36.31 16.64
C MET A 1 7.94 34.90 17.11
N ASN A 2 8.29 34.03 16.15
CA ASN A 2 8.86 32.68 16.20
C ASN A 2 8.21 31.56 17.06
N PRO A 3 7.74 30.47 16.41
CA PRO A 3 7.34 29.21 17.05
C PRO A 3 8.47 28.15 17.01
N GLN A 4 8.57 27.30 18.03
CA GLN A 4 9.41 26.10 18.04
C GLN A 4 8.59 24.84 18.31
N ALA A 5 8.72 23.91 17.35
CA ALA A 5 8.82 22.45 17.45
C ALA A 5 7.97 21.70 18.51
N PHE A 6 6.86 21.12 18.05
CA PHE A 6 6.21 19.97 18.68
C PHE A 6 6.88 18.67 18.20
N SER A 7 7.43 17.88 19.12
CA SER A 7 7.88 16.50 18.92
C SER A 7 7.02 15.60 19.80
N GLY A 8 6.21 14.74 19.19
CA GLY A 8 5.29 13.81 19.87
C GLY A 8 5.91 12.43 20.07
N TYR A 9 5.95 11.97 21.33
CA TYR A 9 6.53 10.72 21.81
C TYR A 9 5.70 9.46 21.45
N VAL A 10 6.43 8.35 21.29
CA VAL A 10 5.99 6.98 20.99
C VAL A 10 5.49 6.25 22.26
N CYS A 11 4.43 5.46 22.13
CA CYS A 11 3.80 4.70 23.21
C CYS A 11 4.40 3.28 23.35
N LEU A 12 4.69 2.90 24.60
CA LEU A 12 5.22 1.61 25.07
C LEU A 12 4.10 0.55 25.19
N LEU A 13 4.28 -0.63 24.59
CA LEU A 13 3.65 -1.87 25.07
C LEU A 13 4.65 -3.03 25.00
N CYS A 14 4.92 -3.63 26.16
CA CYS A 14 5.84 -4.72 26.40
C CYS A 14 5.27 -6.06 25.90
N PHE A 15 6.02 -6.77 25.05
CA PHE A 15 5.87 -8.21 24.86
C PHE A 15 7.25 -8.88 24.92
N SER A 16 7.36 -9.88 25.79
CA SER A 16 8.60 -10.56 26.17
C SER A 16 8.99 -11.65 25.16
N PHE A 17 10.19 -11.55 24.57
CA PHE A 17 10.89 -12.69 23.97
C PHE A 17 11.98 -13.17 24.94
N LEU A 18 12.04 -14.49 25.13
CA LEU A 18 13.05 -15.16 25.95
C LEU A 18 14.40 -15.18 25.23
N SER A 19 15.38 -14.42 25.73
CA SER A 19 16.79 -14.65 25.43
C SER A 19 17.33 -15.70 26.39
N THR A 20 17.82 -16.82 25.88
CA THR A 20 18.66 -17.74 26.64
C THR A 20 20.11 -17.33 26.47
N ALA A 21 20.62 -16.45 27.33
CA ALA A 21 22.06 -16.30 27.53
C ALA A 21 22.54 -17.48 28.39
N LYS A 22 23.35 -18.38 27.81
CA LYS A 22 24.10 -19.39 28.57
C LYS A 22 25.52 -18.87 28.77
N GLY A 23 25.83 -18.40 29.97
CA GLY A 23 27.19 -18.04 30.41
C GLY A 23 27.25 -16.76 31.25
N ASP A 24 28.02 -16.79 32.34
CA ASP A 24 28.34 -15.61 33.16
C ASP A 24 29.04 -14.54 32.31
N LEU A 25 28.47 -13.34 32.22
CA LEU A 25 29.09 -12.17 31.59
C LEU A 25 30.17 -11.60 32.55
N GLN A 26 31.36 -12.21 32.58
CA GLN A 26 32.55 -11.51 33.07
C GLN A 26 32.82 -10.28 32.18
N LEU A 27 33.23 -9.15 32.79
CA LEU A 27 33.48 -7.89 32.09
C LEU A 27 34.51 -8.08 30.96
N LEU A 28 34.07 -7.90 29.71
CA LEU A 28 34.96 -7.67 28.57
C LEU A 28 35.84 -6.46 28.89
N SER A 29 37.15 -6.55 28.67
CA SER A 29 38.06 -5.40 28.84
C SER A 29 39.27 -5.49 27.91
N PHE A 30 39.71 -4.34 27.41
CA PHE A 30 40.92 -4.25 26.58
C PHE A 30 42.13 -3.89 27.46
N GLN A 31 43.31 -4.45 27.14
CA GLN A 31 44.52 -4.21 27.92
C GLN A 31 45.19 -2.87 27.55
N PRO A 32 45.79 -2.16 28.51
CA PRO A 32 46.52 -0.92 28.25
C PRO A 32 47.71 -1.16 27.32
N GLY A 33 48.07 -0.17 26.50
CA GLY A 33 49.26 -0.22 25.65
C GLY A 33 49.27 -1.37 24.63
N THR A 34 48.12 -1.97 24.34
CA THR A 34 47.98 -3.09 23.41
C THR A 34 47.16 -2.68 22.19
N LEU A 35 47.71 -2.90 21.00
CA LEU A 35 47.01 -2.68 19.74
C LEU A 35 46.40 -3.99 19.25
N TYR A 36 45.07 -4.04 19.20
CA TYR A 36 44.32 -5.17 18.68
C TYR A 36 44.09 -4.98 17.18
N ARG A 37 44.50 -5.95 16.37
CA ARG A 37 44.18 -6.01 14.94
C ARG A 37 43.11 -7.05 14.70
N TYR A 38 42.01 -6.65 14.08
CA TYR A 38 40.95 -7.53 13.67
C TYR A 38 40.90 -7.60 12.14
N ARG A 39 40.68 -8.79 11.60
CA ARG A 39 40.21 -8.97 10.23
C ARG A 39 38.70 -8.81 10.24
N TYR A 40 38.21 -7.88 9.43
CA TYR A 40 36.79 -7.67 9.21
C TYR A 40 36.44 -8.17 7.80
N SER A 41 35.39 -8.99 7.69
CA SER A 41 34.79 -9.36 6.41
C SER A 41 33.29 -9.10 6.44
N LEU A 42 32.78 -8.56 5.33
CA LEU A 42 31.38 -8.23 5.10
C LEU A 42 30.94 -8.89 3.80
N ASP A 43 29.93 -9.76 3.89
CA ASP A 43 29.24 -10.32 2.74
C ASP A 43 27.81 -9.77 2.70
N VAL A 44 27.38 -9.20 1.57
CA VAL A 44 26.02 -8.71 1.37
C VAL A 44 25.47 -9.26 0.07
N GLN A 45 24.26 -9.81 0.14
CA GLN A 45 23.57 -10.42 -0.99
C GLN A 45 22.16 -9.87 -1.10
N LEU A 46 21.79 -9.50 -2.33
CA LEU A 46 20.43 -9.12 -2.72
C LEU A 46 19.98 -10.07 -3.82
N ASP A 47 18.91 -10.83 -3.57
CA ASP A 47 18.33 -11.77 -4.54
C ASP A 47 16.83 -11.54 -4.71
N HIS A 48 16.33 -11.84 -5.91
CA HIS A 48 14.90 -12.03 -6.11
C HIS A 48 14.44 -13.36 -5.52
N THR A 49 13.24 -13.40 -4.93
CA THR A 49 12.66 -14.65 -4.40
C THR A 49 12.00 -15.50 -5.50
N SER A 50 11.51 -14.88 -6.58
CA SER A 50 10.93 -15.59 -7.73
C SER A 50 11.96 -16.22 -8.65
N THR A 51 11.60 -17.36 -9.22
CA THR A 51 12.20 -17.91 -10.44
C THR A 51 11.19 -17.87 -11.60
N PRO A 52 11.62 -17.56 -12.84
CA PRO A 52 12.98 -17.23 -13.24
C PRO A 52 13.32 -15.75 -13.00
N SER A 53 14.43 -15.48 -12.32
CA SER A 53 15.05 -14.16 -12.16
C SER A 53 16.53 -14.22 -12.59
N PRO A 54 17.18 -13.09 -12.93
CA PRO A 54 18.63 -13.03 -13.02
C PRO A 54 19.24 -13.37 -11.66
N PRO A 55 20.48 -13.91 -11.61
CA PRO A 55 21.20 -14.03 -10.35
C PRO A 55 21.32 -12.65 -9.71
N GLY A 56 21.24 -12.61 -8.38
CA GLY A 56 21.24 -11.37 -7.64
C GLY A 56 22.56 -10.61 -7.68
N THR A 57 22.73 -9.72 -6.71
CA THR A 57 23.99 -9.02 -6.49
C THR A 57 24.61 -9.51 -5.21
N TRP A 58 25.88 -9.89 -5.29
CA TRP A 58 26.69 -10.24 -4.15
C TRP A 58 27.88 -9.30 -4.08
N LEU A 59 28.18 -8.85 -2.86
CA LEU A 59 29.28 -7.97 -2.52
C LEU A 59 30.06 -8.58 -1.36
N ARG A 60 31.38 -8.66 -1.51
CA ARG A 60 32.29 -8.98 -0.41
C ARG A 60 33.26 -7.85 -0.19
N ALA A 61 33.46 -7.48 1.08
CA ALA A 61 34.45 -6.51 1.46
C ALA A 61 35.28 -7.03 2.63
N GLU A 62 36.59 -6.83 2.57
CA GLU A 62 37.53 -7.22 3.61
C GLU A 62 38.36 -6.01 4.03
N ALA A 63 38.56 -5.83 5.34
CA ALA A 63 39.35 -4.73 5.88
C ALA A 63 40.11 -5.16 7.14
N LEU A 64 41.10 -4.34 7.51
CA LEU A 64 41.81 -4.47 8.77
C LEU A 64 41.33 -3.40 9.74
N VAL A 65 40.75 -3.82 10.86
CA VAL A 65 40.27 -2.93 11.91
C VAL A 65 41.30 -2.90 13.04
N LYS A 66 41.83 -1.72 13.34
CA LYS A 66 42.70 -1.48 14.48
C LYS A 66 41.88 -0.93 15.63
N LEU A 67 41.99 -1.53 16.79
CA LEU A 67 41.33 -1.09 18.01
C LEU A 67 42.38 -0.93 19.12
N HIS A 68 42.35 0.20 19.80
CA HIS A 68 43.16 0.40 21.00
C HIS A 68 42.41 1.25 22.03
N ARG A 69 42.73 1.03 23.31
CA ARG A 69 42.21 1.82 24.42
C ARG A 69 43.07 3.07 24.62
N LEU A 70 42.42 4.22 24.71
CA LEU A 70 43.06 5.52 24.95
C LEU A 70 43.00 5.96 26.41
N TRP A 71 41.90 5.65 27.07
CA TRP A 71 41.61 6.12 28.43
C TRP A 71 40.63 5.19 29.14
N ARG A 72 40.66 5.19 30.47
CA ARG A 72 39.72 4.46 31.33
C ARG A 72 39.43 5.23 32.62
N ASP A 73 38.17 5.25 33.03
CA ASP A 73 37.72 5.82 34.31
C ASP A 73 37.72 4.79 35.46
N GLN A 74 37.67 5.30 36.70
CA GLN A 74 37.43 4.52 37.92
C GLN A 74 36.10 3.76 37.88
N GLY A 75 35.09 4.27 37.15
CA GLY A 75 33.79 3.62 36.94
C GLY A 75 33.77 2.50 35.88
N GLY A 76 34.91 2.18 35.24
CA GLY A 76 34.99 1.13 34.22
C GLY A 76 34.55 1.53 32.80
N GLU A 77 34.37 2.83 32.55
CA GLU A 77 34.18 3.39 31.22
C GLU A 77 35.53 3.51 30.50
N GLU A 78 35.60 3.06 29.26
CA GLU A 78 36.81 3.06 28.42
C GLU A 78 36.58 3.92 27.17
N LEU A 79 37.56 4.73 26.79
CA LEU A 79 37.61 5.40 25.49
C LEU A 79 38.41 4.51 24.52
N LEU A 80 37.74 4.00 23.49
CA LEU A 80 38.37 3.19 22.46
C LEU A 80 38.48 3.99 21.16
N GLN A 81 39.61 3.86 20.48
CA GLN A 81 39.82 4.35 19.13
C GLN A 81 39.72 3.16 18.16
N VAL A 82 38.92 3.34 17.11
CA VAL A 82 38.72 2.35 16.05
C VAL A 82 39.12 2.96 14.72
N GLN A 83 39.96 2.25 13.96
CA GLN A 83 40.41 2.67 12.63
C GLN A 83 40.28 1.54 11.63
N ILE A 84 39.74 1.84 10.44
CA ILE A 84 39.57 0.88 9.35
C ILE A 84 40.65 1.15 8.30
N HIS A 85 41.39 0.12 7.92
CA HIS A 85 42.46 0.17 6.94
C HIS A 85 42.25 -0.88 5.84
N ASP A 86 42.84 -0.62 4.67
CA ASP A 86 42.98 -1.58 3.56
C ASP A 86 41.66 -2.26 3.16
N LEU A 87 40.56 -1.50 3.10
CA LEU A 87 39.28 -2.01 2.62
C LEU A 87 39.41 -2.42 1.15
N LYS A 88 39.24 -3.71 0.88
CA LYS A 88 39.18 -4.30 -0.45
C LYS A 88 37.78 -4.82 -0.69
N ALA A 89 37.13 -4.36 -1.75
CA ALA A 89 35.80 -4.83 -2.15
C ALA A 89 35.91 -5.67 -3.43
N GLN A 90 35.17 -6.77 -3.48
CA GLN A 90 35.15 -7.73 -4.58
C GLN A 90 33.72 -8.02 -5.01
N GLN A 91 33.57 -8.30 -6.30
CA GLN A 91 32.32 -8.72 -6.92
C GLN A 91 32.56 -9.96 -7.80
N GLU A 92 31.63 -10.91 -7.75
CA GLU A 92 31.67 -12.14 -8.56
C GLU A 92 30.87 -11.97 -9.88
N SER A 93 31.36 -12.58 -10.96
CA SER A 93 30.76 -12.59 -12.31
C SER A 93 29.84 -13.80 -12.53
N GLU A 94 28.88 -13.70 -13.46
CA GLU A 94 27.76 -14.64 -13.68
C GLU A 94 28.13 -16.05 -14.21
N GLU A 95 29.40 -16.38 -14.49
CA GLU A 95 29.74 -17.60 -15.27
C GLU A 95 29.91 -18.92 -14.48
N GLU A 96 29.85 -18.94 -13.14
CA GLU A 96 30.35 -20.09 -12.36
C GLU A 96 29.30 -21.07 -11.79
N ARG A 97 28.09 -21.14 -12.36
CA ARG A 97 27.15 -22.22 -12.02
C ARG A 97 27.19 -23.44 -12.94
N SER A 98 27.94 -23.40 -14.04
CA SER A 98 28.28 -24.61 -14.79
C SER A 98 29.52 -25.25 -14.17
N GLN A 99 29.39 -26.51 -13.78
CA GLN A 99 30.47 -27.38 -13.33
C GLN A 99 31.59 -27.39 -14.38
N ASP A 100 32.67 -26.63 -14.15
CA ASP A 100 34.05 -27.03 -14.43
C ASP A 100 34.99 -25.91 -13.97
N GLY A 101 35.95 -26.29 -13.12
CA GLY A 101 36.84 -25.36 -12.43
C GLY A 101 37.89 -24.77 -13.38
N THR A 102 37.73 -23.49 -13.70
CA THR A 102 38.81 -22.50 -13.91
C THR A 102 38.16 -21.12 -14.12
N GLY A 103 37.74 -20.52 -13.02
CA GLY A 103 37.11 -19.21 -12.96
C GLY A 103 38.09 -18.04 -13.15
N SER A 104 37.62 -16.96 -13.77
CA SER A 104 38.35 -15.69 -13.79
C SER A 104 38.28 -15.02 -12.40
N PRO A 105 39.35 -14.37 -11.90
CA PRO A 105 39.37 -13.85 -10.54
C PRO A 105 38.28 -12.78 -10.33
N PRO A 106 37.64 -12.74 -9.14
CA PRO A 106 36.60 -11.75 -8.84
C PRO A 106 37.14 -10.33 -9.06
N ALA A 107 36.33 -9.49 -9.70
CA ALA A 107 36.74 -8.13 -10.05
C ALA A 107 36.89 -7.28 -8.78
N GLU A 108 38.10 -6.78 -8.52
CA GLU A 108 38.33 -5.83 -7.43
C GLU A 108 37.70 -4.47 -7.74
N ILE A 109 36.97 -3.92 -6.78
CA ILE A 109 36.36 -2.60 -6.86
C ILE A 109 37.32 -1.59 -6.24
N ALA A 110 37.85 -0.68 -7.07
CA ALA A 110 38.67 0.41 -6.58
C ALA A 110 37.81 1.48 -5.87
N LEU A 111 38.19 1.82 -4.63
CA LEU A 111 37.63 2.96 -3.90
C LEU A 111 38.18 4.28 -4.46
N SER A 112 37.41 5.37 -4.35
CA SER A 112 37.94 6.70 -4.64
C SER A 112 38.96 7.12 -3.57
N GLN A 113 39.91 7.98 -3.95
CA GLN A 113 40.92 8.50 -3.02
C GLN A 113 40.29 9.25 -1.83
N GLU A 114 39.21 10.00 -2.09
CA GLU A 114 38.43 10.70 -1.06
C GLU A 114 37.79 9.72 -0.07
N ALA A 115 37.11 8.68 -0.58
CA ALA A 115 36.48 7.67 0.26
C ALA A 115 37.51 6.89 1.09
N GLN A 116 38.70 6.63 0.53
CA GLN A 116 39.78 5.96 1.24
C GLN A 116 40.36 6.84 2.35
N ALA A 117 40.52 8.15 2.11
CA ALA A 117 40.99 9.10 3.11
C ALA A 117 39.99 9.24 4.27
N GLU A 118 38.70 9.39 3.97
CA GLU A 118 37.63 9.45 4.99
C GLU A 118 37.54 8.15 5.79
N LEU A 119 37.64 6.99 5.15
CA LEU A 119 37.56 5.69 5.85
C LEU A 119 38.72 5.47 6.84
N GLN A 120 39.91 5.97 6.51
CA GLN A 120 41.11 5.86 7.35
C GLN A 120 41.07 6.74 8.61
N GLN A 121 40.20 7.76 8.63
CA GLN A 121 40.06 8.61 9.81
C GLN A 121 39.51 7.82 11.01
N PRO A 122 40.10 7.98 12.21
CA PRO A 122 39.65 7.28 13.41
C PRO A 122 38.27 7.72 13.87
N VAL A 123 37.54 6.79 14.50
CA VAL A 123 36.37 7.10 15.31
C VAL A 123 36.63 6.70 16.76
N PHE A 124 36.01 7.43 17.67
CA PHE A 124 36.17 7.20 19.11
C PHE A 124 34.85 6.79 19.73
N ILE A 125 34.90 5.85 20.66
CA ILE A 125 33.71 5.38 21.37
C ILE A 125 33.95 5.39 22.87
N SER A 126 33.00 5.96 23.60
CA SER A 126 32.86 5.70 25.02
C SER A 126 32.14 4.35 25.17
N TRP A 127 32.86 3.39 25.74
CA TRP A 127 32.44 2.00 25.83
C TRP A 127 32.46 1.55 27.30
N SER A 128 31.40 0.86 27.71
CA SER A 128 31.24 0.38 29.08
C SER A 128 30.62 -1.01 29.08
N SER A 129 31.45 -2.04 29.30
CA SER A 129 31.01 -3.43 29.49
C SER A 129 30.05 -3.94 28.40
N GLY A 130 30.42 -3.78 27.12
CA GLY A 130 29.63 -4.27 25.98
C GLY A 130 28.50 -3.36 25.52
N LYS A 131 28.49 -2.09 25.97
CA LYS A 131 27.57 -1.04 25.50
C LYS A 131 28.34 0.20 25.08
N VAL A 132 27.96 0.76 23.94
CA VAL A 132 28.45 2.07 23.46
C VAL A 132 27.57 3.16 24.06
N LYS A 133 28.17 4.05 24.86
CA LYS A 133 27.48 5.20 25.48
C LYS A 133 27.47 6.42 24.57
N ALA A 134 28.59 6.67 23.88
CA ALA A 134 28.74 7.76 22.93
C ALA A 134 29.69 7.37 21.80
N PHE A 135 29.46 7.93 20.60
CA PHE A 135 30.27 7.76 19.40
C PHE A 135 30.73 9.14 18.94
N TYR A 136 32.00 9.28 18.56
CA TYR A 136 32.61 10.54 18.15
C TYR A 136 33.33 10.36 16.82
N GLY A 137 33.22 11.36 15.95
CA GLY A 137 33.84 11.38 14.63
C GLY A 137 33.74 12.77 13.99
N ASP A 138 34.06 12.84 12.70
CA ASP A 138 34.00 14.07 11.90
C ASP A 138 32.61 14.24 11.26
N GLU A 139 32.03 15.44 11.36
CA GLU A 139 30.75 15.80 10.73
C GLU A 139 30.86 16.00 9.22
N GLY A 140 32.08 16.26 8.71
CA GLY A 140 32.34 16.46 7.28
C GLY A 140 32.38 15.17 6.45
N GLU A 141 32.39 13.99 7.09
CA GLU A 141 32.45 12.70 6.41
C GLU A 141 31.18 12.38 5.60
N SER A 142 31.35 11.63 4.52
CA SER A 142 30.24 11.06 3.76
C SER A 142 29.34 10.20 4.64
N ILE A 143 28.03 10.40 4.53
CA ILE A 143 27.00 9.64 5.26
C ILE A 143 27.20 8.12 5.08
N LEU A 144 27.59 7.67 3.88
CA LEU A 144 27.82 6.25 3.59
C LEU A 144 29.01 5.68 4.36
N ILE A 145 30.09 6.46 4.53
CA ILE A 145 31.31 6.04 5.24
C ILE A 145 31.08 6.09 6.74
N SER A 146 30.47 7.18 7.24
CA SER A 146 30.09 7.30 8.65
C SER A 146 29.19 6.13 9.09
N ASN A 147 28.20 5.77 8.26
CA ASN A 147 27.33 4.64 8.55
C ASN A 147 28.09 3.29 8.54
N LEU A 148 29.01 3.06 7.60
CA LEU A 148 29.86 1.85 7.60
C LEU A 148 30.69 1.74 8.90
N LYS A 149 31.27 2.85 9.36
CA LYS A 149 32.01 2.90 10.65
C LYS A 149 31.09 2.57 11.84
N ARG A 150 29.85 3.08 11.84
CA ARG A 150 28.83 2.74 12.86
C ARG A 150 28.49 1.25 12.84
N GLY A 151 28.40 0.64 11.67
CA GLY A 151 28.17 -0.80 11.50
C GLY A 151 29.24 -1.64 12.18
N VAL A 152 30.52 -1.35 11.91
CA VAL A 152 31.66 -2.03 12.56
C VAL A 152 31.65 -1.82 14.08
N VAL A 153 31.37 -0.59 14.54
CA VAL A 153 31.26 -0.28 15.98
C VAL A 153 30.08 -0.99 16.63
N SER A 154 28.95 -1.19 15.91
CA SER A 154 27.76 -1.85 16.44
C SER A 154 28.02 -3.30 16.86
N LEU A 155 29.03 -3.97 16.26
CA LEU A 155 29.46 -5.31 16.66
C LEU A 155 30.03 -5.36 18.09
N LEU A 156 30.34 -4.21 18.70
CA LEU A 156 30.81 -4.08 20.08
C LEU A 156 29.66 -3.79 21.08
N GLN A 157 28.41 -3.72 20.61
CA GLN A 157 27.20 -3.40 21.37
C GLN A 157 26.20 -4.58 21.40
N LEU A 158 25.58 -4.83 22.56
CA LEU A 158 24.53 -5.85 22.75
C LEU A 158 23.14 -5.22 22.93
N GLN A 159 22.25 -5.29 21.93
CA GLN A 159 20.83 -4.92 22.06
C GLN A 159 19.91 -5.69 21.09
N PRO A 160 18.74 -6.19 21.54
CA PRO A 160 17.62 -6.56 20.68
C PRO A 160 16.56 -5.44 20.65
N HIS A 161 15.79 -5.33 19.55
CA HIS A 161 14.31 -5.20 19.46
C HIS A 161 13.92 -4.91 18.00
N ALA A 162 12.87 -5.58 17.50
CA ALA A 162 12.17 -5.20 16.27
C ALA A 162 10.66 -5.46 16.44
N GLY A 163 9.83 -4.65 15.80
CA GLY A 163 8.40 -4.84 15.66
C GLY A 163 7.97 -4.62 14.21
N THR A 164 6.85 -5.20 13.81
CA THR A 164 6.36 -5.16 12.42
C THR A 164 4.89 -4.75 12.39
N ALA A 165 4.52 -3.91 11.41
CA ALA A 165 3.13 -3.64 11.02
C ALA A 165 3.03 -3.75 9.48
N VAL A 166 1.97 -4.38 8.97
CA VAL A 166 1.78 -4.70 7.53
C VAL A 166 0.47 -4.08 7.02
N GLU A 167 0.46 -3.50 5.82
CA GLU A 167 -0.73 -2.96 5.13
C GLU A 167 -1.00 -3.67 3.78
N ILE A 168 -2.25 -3.75 3.31
CA ILE A 168 -2.65 -4.50 2.09
C ILE A 168 -1.96 -3.98 0.81
N PHE A 169 -1.89 -2.66 0.63
CA PHE A 169 -1.14 -2.01 -0.46
C PHE A 169 0.30 -1.64 -0.07
N GLY A 170 0.75 -2.16 1.07
CA GLY A 170 2.07 -1.92 1.61
C GLY A 170 3.06 -3.02 1.24
N VAL A 171 4.12 -3.05 2.03
CA VAL A 171 5.20 -4.02 1.93
C VAL A 171 5.17 -4.88 3.19
N GLU A 172 5.23 -6.19 3.01
CA GLU A 172 5.49 -7.14 4.07
C GLU A 172 6.99 -7.19 4.34
N TRP A 173 7.38 -7.13 5.62
CA TRP A 173 8.76 -7.12 6.04
C TRP A 173 9.00 -8.10 7.19
N GLN A 174 9.83 -9.12 6.96
CA GLN A 174 10.20 -10.13 7.95
C GLN A 174 11.71 -10.03 8.23
N PRO A 175 12.13 -9.32 9.30
CA PRO A 175 13.53 -9.19 9.68
C PRO A 175 13.98 -10.32 10.62
N THR A 176 15.21 -10.79 10.42
CA THR A 176 15.91 -11.73 11.31
C THR A 176 17.33 -11.23 11.50
N SER A 177 17.83 -11.24 12.74
CA SER A 177 19.22 -10.89 13.05
C SER A 177 19.73 -11.77 14.19
N LYS A 178 20.94 -12.31 14.02
CA LYS A 178 21.60 -13.20 14.98
C LYS A 178 23.07 -12.81 15.07
N SER A 179 23.57 -12.54 16.26
CA SER A 179 25.00 -12.28 16.51
C SER A 179 25.55 -13.32 17.48
N GLN A 180 26.63 -13.99 17.09
CA GLN A 180 27.35 -14.97 17.89
C GLN A 180 28.73 -14.42 18.26
N TYR A 181 29.00 -14.39 19.56
CA TYR A 181 30.24 -13.87 20.13
C TYR A 181 31.07 -15.02 20.68
N THR A 182 32.35 -15.08 20.33
CA THR A 182 33.33 -16.01 20.92
C THR A 182 34.30 -15.21 21.78
N VAL A 183 34.22 -15.40 23.09
CA VAL A 183 35.07 -14.74 24.08
C VAL A 183 36.03 -15.78 24.65
N LYS A 184 37.32 -15.45 24.67
CA LYS A 184 38.38 -16.25 25.32
C LYS A 184 39.18 -15.31 26.21
N ASP A 185 39.47 -15.70 27.44
CA ASP A 185 40.28 -14.91 28.38
C ASP A 185 39.78 -13.46 28.56
N ASN A 186 38.46 -13.27 28.65
CA ASN A 186 37.78 -11.96 28.73
C ASN A 186 38.04 -11.01 27.54
N LEU A 187 38.60 -11.53 26.45
CA LEU A 187 38.85 -10.82 25.20
C LEU A 187 37.91 -11.31 24.10
N LEU A 188 37.41 -10.35 23.31
CA LEU A 188 36.59 -10.63 22.15
C LEU A 188 37.46 -11.22 21.03
N HIS A 189 37.35 -12.53 20.81
CA HIS A 189 38.15 -13.26 19.83
C HIS A 189 37.50 -13.28 18.44
N SER A 190 36.18 -13.52 18.38
CA SER A 190 35.43 -13.36 17.14
C SER A 190 33.97 -12.96 17.35
N VAL A 191 33.42 -12.24 16.38
CA VAL A 191 32.00 -11.94 16.24
C VAL A 191 31.54 -12.40 14.87
N LEU A 192 30.45 -13.15 14.82
CA LEU A 192 29.74 -13.50 13.60
C LEU A 192 28.32 -12.96 13.70
N ALA A 193 27.96 -11.97 12.88
CA ALA A 193 26.61 -11.43 12.82
C ALA A 193 25.98 -11.76 11.46
N GLU A 194 24.79 -12.34 11.49
CA GLU A 194 24.01 -12.73 10.32
C GLU A 194 22.64 -12.05 10.41
N GLU A 195 22.31 -11.31 9.37
CA GLU A 195 21.07 -10.57 9.24
C GLU A 195 20.40 -10.96 7.92
N SER A 196 19.08 -11.18 7.95
CA SER A 196 18.30 -11.41 6.76
C SER A 196 16.96 -10.69 6.83
N HIS A 197 16.62 -10.00 5.75
CA HIS A 197 15.32 -9.35 5.57
C HIS A 197 14.64 -9.95 4.35
N MET A 198 13.43 -10.45 4.55
CA MET A 198 12.53 -10.78 3.45
C MET A 198 11.55 -9.63 3.29
N VAL A 199 11.50 -9.08 2.07
CA VAL A 199 10.68 -7.90 1.76
C VAL A 199 9.87 -8.20 0.50
N SER A 200 8.55 -8.06 0.59
CA SER A 200 7.66 -8.36 -0.54
C SER A 200 6.43 -7.43 -0.57
N PRO A 201 5.89 -7.12 -1.75
CA PRO A 201 4.58 -6.48 -1.85
C PRO A 201 3.50 -7.37 -1.25
N ALA A 202 2.62 -6.83 -0.39
CA ALA A 202 1.63 -7.62 0.33
C ALA A 202 0.61 -8.31 -0.61
N LEU A 203 0.28 -7.71 -1.76
CA LEU A 203 -0.58 -8.33 -2.76
C LEU A 203 0.09 -9.47 -3.54
N ARG A 204 1.43 -9.58 -3.51
CA ARG A 204 2.16 -10.53 -4.32
C ARG A 204 3.56 -10.82 -3.78
N SER A 205 3.66 -11.82 -2.91
CA SER A 205 4.91 -12.25 -2.28
C SER A 205 5.93 -12.79 -3.28
N SER A 206 5.47 -13.32 -4.41
CA SER A 206 6.33 -13.90 -5.45
C SER A 206 7.35 -12.91 -6.02
N ILE A 207 7.07 -11.61 -6.03
CA ILE A 207 8.01 -10.59 -6.54
C ILE A 207 8.93 -10.02 -5.44
N GLY A 208 9.02 -10.70 -4.31
CA GLY A 208 9.84 -10.32 -3.17
C GLY A 208 11.34 -10.29 -3.45
N ILE A 209 12.05 -9.66 -2.52
CA ILE A 209 13.50 -9.52 -2.50
C ILE A 209 13.99 -10.02 -1.14
N LYS A 210 15.02 -10.88 -1.17
CA LYS A 210 15.74 -11.31 0.00
C LYS A 210 17.04 -10.51 0.09
N ILE A 211 17.24 -9.89 1.24
CA ILE A 211 18.47 -9.21 1.61
C ILE A 211 19.13 -10.06 2.69
N SER A 212 20.41 -10.35 2.54
CA SER A 212 21.21 -10.98 3.59
C SER A 212 22.53 -10.25 3.76
N SER A 213 22.90 -10.00 5.01
CA SER A 213 24.17 -9.41 5.40
C SER A 213 24.85 -10.30 6.43
N ARG A 214 26.13 -10.57 6.23
CA ARG A 214 26.97 -11.36 7.12
C ARG A 214 28.24 -10.58 7.43
N GLN A 215 28.50 -10.38 8.70
CA GLN A 215 29.69 -9.70 9.21
C GLN A 215 30.49 -10.66 10.07
N GLN A 216 31.80 -10.69 9.84
CA GLN A 216 32.71 -11.46 10.66
C GLN A 216 33.87 -10.57 11.09
N LEU A 217 34.09 -10.50 12.40
CA LEU A 217 35.23 -9.83 13.01
C LEU A 217 36.08 -10.89 13.71
N GLN A 218 37.36 -11.02 13.34
CA GLN A 218 38.25 -12.04 13.89
C GLN A 218 39.57 -11.42 14.35
N LEU A 219 39.96 -11.67 15.60
CA LEU A 219 41.21 -11.18 16.15
C LEU A 219 42.42 -11.83 15.44
N LEU A 220 43.34 -11.01 14.95
CA LEU A 220 44.62 -11.44 14.40
C LEU A 220 45.65 -11.50 15.55
N SER A 221 46.21 -12.68 15.78
CA SER A 221 47.20 -12.91 16.84
C SER A 221 48.62 -12.94 16.26
N PRO A 222 49.64 -12.45 17.00
CA PRO A 222 49.58 -11.89 18.36
C PRO A 222 49.28 -10.37 18.41
N PRO A 223 48.72 -9.85 19.53
CA PRO A 223 48.60 -8.41 19.80
C PRO A 223 49.98 -7.75 19.83
N MET A 224 50.07 -6.49 19.37
CA MET A 224 51.35 -5.75 19.37
C MET A 224 51.35 -4.63 20.41
N PRO A 225 52.54 -4.15 20.82
CA PRO A 225 52.66 -2.91 21.58
C PRO A 225 51.99 -1.76 20.82
N GLY A 226 51.06 -1.09 21.50
CA GLY A 226 50.31 0.07 21.03
C GLY A 226 50.75 1.37 21.72
N PRO A 227 50.13 2.51 21.36
CA PRO A 227 50.42 3.79 22.00
C PRO A 227 50.10 3.78 23.49
N ALA A 228 50.83 4.58 24.27
CA ALA A 228 50.58 4.77 25.70
C ALA A 228 49.23 5.49 25.92
N GLU A 229 48.60 5.21 27.06
CA GLU A 229 47.32 5.85 27.43
C GLU A 229 47.48 7.36 27.64
N VAL A 230 46.44 8.12 27.31
CA VAL A 230 46.42 9.58 27.47
C VAL A 230 46.14 9.92 28.93
N ALA A 231 47.01 10.73 29.53
CA ALA A 231 46.82 11.21 30.90
C ALA A 231 45.77 12.33 30.94
N GLY A 232 44.51 11.99 31.22
CA GLY A 232 43.39 12.93 31.34
C GLY A 232 42.49 12.62 32.55
N ARG A 233 41.96 13.67 33.20
CA ARG A 233 41.02 13.51 34.35
C ARG A 233 39.58 13.27 33.91
N SER A 234 39.24 13.61 32.66
CA SER A 234 37.91 13.46 32.07
C SER A 234 37.98 12.93 30.64
N LEU A 235 36.85 12.40 30.14
CA LEU A 235 36.69 11.95 28.75
C LEU A 235 36.95 13.09 27.74
N GLU A 236 36.53 14.31 28.08
CA GLU A 236 36.67 15.52 27.25
C GLU A 236 38.14 15.93 27.12
N ASP A 237 38.91 15.87 28.22
CA ASP A 237 40.35 16.13 28.19
C ASP A 237 41.11 15.09 27.35
N ALA A 238 40.69 13.82 27.42
CA ALA A 238 41.27 12.73 26.63
C ALA A 238 40.96 12.87 25.12
N LEU A 239 39.77 13.36 24.75
CA LEU A 239 39.39 13.67 23.37
C LEU A 239 40.07 14.95 22.86
N ALA A 240 40.28 15.96 23.71
CA ALA A 240 40.99 17.19 23.33
C ALA A 240 42.50 16.97 23.09
N GLY A 241 43.06 15.90 23.67
CA GLY A 241 44.45 15.48 23.47
C GLY A 241 44.72 14.75 22.15
N THR A 242 43.69 14.44 21.35
CA THR A 242 43.84 13.83 20.02
C THR A 242 43.75 14.87 18.91
N GLU A 243 44.43 14.65 17.77
CA GLU A 243 44.37 15.56 16.63
C GLU A 243 42.96 15.56 16.00
N GLY A 244 42.36 16.74 15.81
CA GLY A 244 41.05 16.93 15.17
C GLY A 244 39.96 17.51 16.09
N ARG A 245 38.87 18.01 15.50
CA ARG A 245 37.66 18.43 16.25
C ARG A 245 36.64 17.30 16.22
N HIS A 246 36.60 16.49 17.27
CA HIS A 246 35.69 15.35 17.38
C HIS A 246 34.40 15.76 18.08
N GLN A 247 33.25 15.64 17.39
CA GLN A 247 31.94 15.97 17.96
C GLN A 247 31.17 14.70 18.35
N PRO A 248 30.30 14.76 19.37
CA PRO A 248 29.43 13.65 19.72
C PRO A 248 28.39 13.41 18.63
N LEU A 249 28.34 12.19 18.13
CA LEU A 249 27.48 11.71 17.07
C LEU A 249 26.57 10.58 17.59
N GLY A 250 25.29 10.56 17.19
CA GLY A 250 24.35 9.52 17.64
C GLY A 250 24.58 8.18 16.95
N MET A 251 24.59 7.04 17.66
CA MET A 251 24.88 5.70 17.10
C MET A 251 23.93 5.20 16.01
N ALA A 252 22.75 5.80 15.86
CA ALA A 252 21.80 5.44 14.82
C ALA A 252 22.32 5.79 13.41
N SER A 253 21.92 4.99 12.42
CA SER A 253 22.27 5.24 11.02
C SER A 253 21.64 6.55 10.52
N LEU A 254 22.43 7.35 9.81
CA LEU A 254 21.99 8.61 9.20
C LEU A 254 21.33 8.34 7.84
N PRO A 255 20.18 8.96 7.52
CA PRO A 255 19.46 8.67 6.28
C PRO A 255 20.25 9.13 5.05
N PHE A 256 20.49 8.21 4.10
CA PHE A 256 21.08 8.52 2.80
C PHE A 256 20.02 8.45 1.69
N ARG A 257 20.12 9.33 0.70
CA ARG A 257 19.28 9.31 -0.50
C ARG A 257 20.15 9.39 -1.73
N ARG A 258 20.10 8.35 -2.57
CA ARG A 258 20.76 8.32 -3.87
C ARG A 258 20.32 9.51 -4.72
N VAL A 259 21.29 10.32 -5.15
CA VAL A 259 21.05 11.42 -6.09
C VAL A 259 21.07 10.86 -7.52
N CYS A 260 19.95 10.97 -8.23
CA CYS A 260 19.87 10.50 -9.60
C CYS A 260 20.53 11.50 -10.57
N THR A 261 21.67 11.13 -11.15
CA THR A 261 22.43 11.98 -12.09
C THR A 261 21.93 11.88 -13.54
N ARG A 262 21.27 10.77 -13.92
CA ARG A 262 20.75 10.51 -15.28
C ARG A 262 19.22 10.41 -15.37
N CYS A 263 18.49 10.98 -14.41
CA CYS A 263 17.02 10.99 -14.47
C CYS A 263 16.54 12.02 -15.50
N PRO A 264 15.52 11.70 -16.32
CA PRO A 264 14.90 12.69 -17.18
C PRO A 264 14.32 13.81 -16.31
N SER A 265 14.73 15.04 -16.57
CA SER A 265 14.11 16.19 -15.92
C SER A 265 12.77 16.48 -16.57
N LEU A 266 11.85 17.09 -15.81
CA LEU A 266 10.57 17.55 -16.35
C LEU A 266 10.75 18.43 -17.60
N ARG A 267 11.82 19.25 -17.63
CA ARG A 267 12.16 20.10 -18.79
C ARG A 267 12.59 19.32 -20.02
N ALA A 268 13.37 18.25 -19.85
CA ALA A 268 13.76 17.39 -20.97
C ALA A 268 12.55 16.64 -21.53
N TYR A 269 11.65 16.19 -20.65
CA TYR A 269 10.40 15.55 -21.03
C TYR A 269 9.48 16.52 -21.79
N LEU A 270 9.29 17.74 -21.30
CA LEU A 270 8.49 18.79 -21.95
C LEU A 270 8.94 19.08 -23.39
N LYS A 271 10.26 19.11 -23.65
CA LYS A 271 10.78 19.32 -25.02
C LYS A 271 10.43 18.17 -25.98
N ALA A 272 10.34 16.94 -25.47
CA ALA A 272 9.92 15.78 -26.25
C ALA A 272 8.39 15.70 -26.39
N PHE A 273 7.66 16.18 -25.37
CA PHE A 273 6.20 16.21 -25.32
C PHE A 273 5.59 17.03 -26.47
N ASP A 274 6.18 18.18 -26.81
CA ASP A 274 5.73 19.02 -27.94
C ASP A 274 5.80 18.29 -29.31
N SER A 275 6.60 17.22 -29.42
CA SER A 275 6.82 16.47 -30.67
C SER A 275 5.97 15.19 -30.80
N GLN A 276 5.39 14.70 -29.70
CA GLN A 276 4.63 13.45 -29.68
C GLN A 276 3.18 13.72 -29.25
N ARG A 277 2.21 13.51 -30.15
CA ARG A 277 0.80 13.36 -29.76
C ARG A 277 0.67 12.06 -28.97
N LEU A 278 0.83 12.14 -27.64
CA LEU A 278 0.59 11.02 -26.75
C LEU A 278 -0.88 10.60 -26.89
N LYS A 279 -1.14 9.44 -27.51
CA LYS A 279 -2.44 8.79 -27.39
C LYS A 279 -2.48 8.09 -26.04
N THR A 280 -3.15 8.68 -25.06
CA THR A 280 -3.34 8.08 -23.74
C THR A 280 -4.56 7.17 -23.77
N ASP A 281 -4.33 5.87 -23.65
CA ASP A 281 -5.37 4.88 -23.39
C ASP A 281 -5.23 4.42 -21.94
N THR A 282 -6.18 4.81 -21.08
CA THR A 282 -6.17 4.47 -19.65
C THR A 282 -6.28 2.96 -19.41
N SER A 283 -6.79 2.20 -20.38
CA SER A 283 -6.88 0.74 -20.29
C SER A 283 -5.55 0.02 -20.57
N LYS A 284 -4.50 0.73 -21.00
CA LYS A 284 -3.20 0.15 -21.38
C LYS A 284 -2.11 0.35 -20.34
N ALA A 285 -1.38 -0.71 -20.06
CA ALA A 285 -0.27 -0.70 -19.10
C ALA A 285 0.81 0.33 -19.46
N ALA A 286 1.03 0.59 -20.75
CA ALA A 286 1.98 1.60 -21.22
C ALA A 286 1.66 3.02 -20.69
N THR A 287 0.38 3.40 -20.66
CA THR A 287 -0.08 4.69 -20.12
C THR A 287 0.15 4.74 -18.62
N THR A 288 -0.15 3.64 -17.90
CA THR A 288 0.05 3.52 -16.46
C THR A 288 1.53 3.62 -16.07
N TRP A 289 2.43 2.99 -16.84
CA TRP A 289 3.88 3.16 -16.66
C TRP A 289 4.35 4.60 -16.89
N GLN A 290 3.81 5.27 -17.91
CA GLN A 290 4.11 6.68 -18.17
C GLN A 290 3.65 7.57 -17.02
N PHE A 291 2.44 7.33 -16.50
CA PHE A 291 1.87 8.03 -15.35
C PHE A 291 2.77 7.92 -14.11
N GLN A 292 3.20 6.70 -13.75
CA GLN A 292 4.11 6.49 -12.62
C GLN A 292 5.45 7.21 -12.80
N ARG A 293 6.05 7.16 -13.99
CA ARG A 293 7.29 7.89 -14.31
C ARG A 293 7.10 9.40 -14.20
N PHE A 294 5.95 9.90 -14.63
CA PHE A 294 5.61 11.33 -14.57
C PHE A 294 5.49 11.83 -13.13
N ILE A 295 4.86 11.04 -12.24
CA ILE A 295 4.79 11.32 -10.81
C ILE A 295 6.19 11.50 -10.21
N GLN A 296 7.14 10.61 -10.52
CA GLN A 296 8.52 10.72 -10.00
C GLN A 296 9.22 11.99 -10.47
N MET A 297 8.98 12.43 -11.71
CA MET A 297 9.50 13.71 -12.21
C MET A 297 8.88 14.90 -11.47
N LEU A 298 7.57 14.87 -11.22
CA LEU A 298 6.85 15.94 -10.51
C LEU A 298 7.27 16.07 -9.04
N ARG A 299 7.57 14.97 -8.36
CA ARG A 299 8.05 14.97 -6.95
C ARG A 299 9.31 15.81 -6.72
N SER A 300 10.15 15.96 -7.74
CA SER A 300 11.40 16.73 -7.68
C SER A 300 11.33 18.07 -8.42
N ALA A 301 10.20 18.40 -9.03
CA ALA A 301 10.03 19.59 -9.85
C ALA A 301 9.79 20.85 -8.99
N LYS A 302 10.17 22.01 -9.54
CA LYS A 302 9.91 23.31 -8.92
C LYS A 302 8.52 23.81 -9.30
N LYS A 303 7.85 24.55 -8.41
CA LYS A 303 6.49 25.13 -8.62
C LYS A 303 6.35 25.80 -9.99
N ARG A 304 7.33 26.63 -10.38
CA ARG A 304 7.35 27.35 -11.67
C ARG A 304 7.28 26.42 -12.89
N ASP A 305 8.01 25.31 -12.83
CA ASP A 305 8.15 24.38 -13.95
C ASP A 305 6.85 23.53 -14.08
N VAL A 306 6.23 23.17 -12.94
CA VAL A 306 4.92 22.50 -12.90
C VAL A 306 3.79 23.43 -13.40
N LEU A 307 3.80 24.69 -12.97
CA LEU A 307 2.79 25.67 -13.40
C LEU A 307 2.89 25.96 -14.91
N GLN A 308 4.11 26.04 -15.45
CA GLN A 308 4.32 26.19 -16.89
C GLN A 308 3.83 24.98 -17.69
N LEU A 309 4.04 23.78 -17.17
CA LEU A 309 3.52 22.54 -17.75
C LEU A 309 1.98 22.57 -17.80
N LEU A 310 1.31 22.86 -16.68
CA LEU A 310 -0.17 22.90 -16.61
C LEU A 310 -0.77 23.85 -17.65
N ARG A 311 -0.18 25.05 -17.81
CA ARG A 311 -0.65 26.07 -18.77
C ARG A 311 -0.40 25.74 -20.24
N ARG A 312 0.56 24.87 -20.55
CA ARG A 312 0.93 24.50 -21.94
C ARG A 312 0.29 23.20 -22.41
N THR A 313 -0.24 22.41 -21.47
CA THR A 313 -0.80 21.10 -21.78
C THR A 313 -2.11 21.27 -22.54
N PRO A 314 -2.33 20.54 -23.65
CA PRO A 314 -3.62 20.52 -24.34
C PRO A 314 -4.77 20.08 -23.42
N GLU A 315 -5.98 20.59 -23.64
CA GLU A 315 -7.15 20.31 -22.78
C GLU A 315 -7.41 18.80 -22.61
N GLU A 316 -7.26 18.01 -23.67
CA GLU A 316 -7.44 16.54 -23.64
C GLU A 316 -6.47 15.83 -22.67
N MET A 317 -5.25 16.35 -22.51
CA MET A 317 -4.19 15.78 -21.67
C MET A 317 -4.14 16.39 -20.28
N LEU A 318 -4.87 17.48 -20.05
CA LEU A 318 -4.85 18.21 -18.79
C LEU A 318 -5.31 17.36 -17.59
N PRO A 319 -6.35 16.51 -17.69
CA PRO A 319 -6.72 15.58 -16.62
C PRO A 319 -5.57 14.66 -16.19
N PHE A 320 -4.84 14.08 -17.14
CA PHE A 320 -3.70 13.20 -16.86
C PHE A 320 -2.61 13.91 -16.05
N VAL A 321 -2.29 15.16 -16.42
CA VAL A 321 -1.26 15.96 -15.73
C VAL A 321 -1.72 16.36 -14.33
N VAL A 322 -3.00 16.73 -14.17
CA VAL A 322 -3.58 17.07 -12.87
C VAL A 322 -3.61 15.86 -11.94
N GLU A 323 -4.06 14.70 -12.41
CA GLU A 323 -4.04 13.42 -11.68
C GLU A 323 -2.62 13.10 -11.17
N ALA A 324 -1.61 13.23 -12.03
CA ALA A 324 -0.23 12.94 -11.67
C ALA A 324 0.35 13.98 -10.69
N ALA A 325 -0.03 15.25 -10.80
CA ALA A 325 0.41 16.31 -9.89
C ALA A 325 -0.20 16.15 -8.48
N VAL A 326 -1.45 15.70 -8.38
CA VAL A 326 -2.07 15.34 -7.11
C VAL A 326 -1.38 14.12 -6.51
N ALA A 327 -1.17 13.06 -7.31
CA ALA A 327 -0.50 11.83 -6.88
C ALA A 327 0.97 12.04 -6.47
N ALA A 328 1.63 13.09 -6.98
CA ALA A 328 2.99 13.46 -6.58
C ALA A 328 3.06 13.97 -5.14
N GLN A 329 2.00 14.58 -4.63
CA GLN A 329 1.89 15.10 -3.25
C GLN A 329 3.06 15.98 -2.79
N SER A 330 3.76 16.63 -3.72
CA SER A 330 4.85 17.54 -3.39
C SER A 330 4.30 18.94 -3.10
N VAL A 331 4.95 19.67 -2.18
CA VAL A 331 4.58 21.05 -1.85
C VAL A 331 4.58 21.93 -3.11
N ALA A 332 5.54 21.71 -4.02
CA ALA A 332 5.63 22.44 -5.27
C ALA A 332 4.48 22.13 -6.24
N SER A 333 4.08 20.85 -6.34
CA SER A 333 2.97 20.39 -7.19
C SER A 333 1.62 20.90 -6.67
N LEU A 334 1.36 20.74 -5.37
CA LEU A 334 0.11 21.20 -4.75
C LEU A 334 -0.01 22.73 -4.82
N ALA A 335 1.07 23.47 -4.55
CA ALA A 335 1.06 24.93 -4.71
C ALA A 335 0.85 25.37 -6.15
N ALA A 336 1.39 24.66 -7.15
CA ALA A 336 1.14 24.96 -8.56
C ALA A 336 -0.32 24.66 -8.96
N LEU A 337 -0.91 23.57 -8.46
CA LEU A 337 -2.32 23.24 -8.67
C LEU A 337 -3.24 24.27 -8.01
N SER A 338 -2.89 24.77 -6.83
CA SER A 338 -3.66 25.84 -6.17
C SER A 338 -3.67 27.11 -7.00
N ASP A 339 -2.53 27.52 -7.58
CA ASP A 339 -2.47 28.69 -8.46
C ASP A 339 -3.20 28.50 -9.80
N PHE A 340 -3.24 27.26 -10.31
CA PHE A 340 -3.79 26.93 -11.63
C PHE A 340 -5.30 26.71 -11.61
N LEU A 341 -5.82 25.91 -10.69
CA LEU A 341 -7.21 25.48 -10.69
C LEU A 341 -8.13 26.56 -10.10
N ASP A 342 -8.89 27.23 -10.95
CA ASP A 342 -9.97 28.13 -10.56
C ASP A 342 -11.33 27.44 -10.72
N PHE A 343 -11.92 27.01 -9.59
CA PHE A 343 -13.19 26.27 -9.57
C PHE A 343 -14.37 27.05 -10.15
N GLY A 344 -14.27 28.38 -10.30
CA GLY A 344 -15.29 29.20 -10.96
C GLY A 344 -15.14 29.32 -12.48
N LYS A 345 -14.02 28.86 -13.07
CA LYS A 345 -13.70 29.06 -14.49
C LYS A 345 -13.39 27.77 -15.23
N GLU A 346 -12.75 26.81 -14.55
CA GLU A 346 -12.34 25.55 -15.16
C GLU A 346 -13.54 24.65 -15.48
N PRO A 347 -13.43 23.79 -16.51
CA PRO A 347 -14.52 22.90 -16.90
C PRO A 347 -14.82 21.89 -15.78
N LYS A 348 -16.11 21.59 -15.60
CA LYS A 348 -16.60 20.66 -14.57
C LYS A 348 -15.84 19.33 -14.57
N SER A 349 -15.58 18.78 -15.75
CA SER A 349 -14.87 17.51 -15.92
C SER A 349 -13.45 17.54 -15.33
N LEU A 350 -12.72 18.65 -15.46
CA LEU A 350 -11.37 18.78 -14.90
C LEU A 350 -11.41 18.88 -13.37
N LEU A 351 -12.39 19.62 -12.83
CA LEU A 351 -12.58 19.78 -11.39
C LEU A 351 -12.93 18.44 -10.72
N GLU A 352 -13.83 17.66 -11.31
CA GLU A 352 -14.16 16.32 -10.83
C GLU A 352 -12.92 15.41 -10.85
N LYS A 353 -12.10 15.45 -11.90
CA LYS A 353 -10.85 14.66 -12.00
C LYS A 353 -9.87 15.02 -10.88
N PHE A 354 -9.69 16.32 -10.62
CA PHE A 354 -8.87 16.80 -9.51
C PHE A 354 -9.38 16.27 -8.16
N LEU A 355 -10.69 16.38 -7.91
CA LEU A 355 -11.30 15.98 -6.64
C LEU A 355 -11.22 14.46 -6.42
N TYR A 356 -11.50 13.66 -7.46
CA TYR A 356 -11.32 12.21 -7.37
C TYR A 356 -9.86 11.83 -7.19
N ALA A 357 -8.92 12.44 -7.92
CA ALA A 357 -7.49 12.18 -7.71
C ALA A 357 -7.07 12.48 -6.26
N ALA A 358 -7.64 13.52 -5.63
CA ALA A 358 -7.41 13.82 -4.22
C ALA A 358 -8.02 12.74 -3.31
N ALA A 359 -9.27 12.36 -3.57
CA ALA A 359 -9.98 11.32 -2.81
C ALA A 359 -9.27 9.96 -2.86
N PHE A 360 -8.69 9.60 -4.01
CA PHE A 360 -7.95 8.34 -4.21
C PHE A 360 -6.50 8.37 -3.73
N SER A 361 -6.00 9.50 -3.23
CA SER A 361 -4.63 9.59 -2.73
C SER A 361 -4.36 8.52 -1.65
N PRO A 362 -3.31 7.69 -1.78
CA PRO A 362 -3.07 6.57 -0.87
C PRO A 362 -2.59 7.05 0.51
N ARG A 363 -1.86 8.18 0.55
CA ARG A 363 -1.33 8.78 1.77
C ARG A 363 -1.49 10.29 1.74
N PRO A 364 -2.71 10.84 1.94
CA PRO A 364 -2.97 12.25 1.77
C PRO A 364 -2.21 13.10 2.80
N SER A 365 -1.65 14.24 2.34
CA SER A 365 -1.05 15.24 3.22
C SER A 365 -2.09 16.22 3.77
N GLY A 366 -1.79 16.83 4.93
CA GLY A 366 -2.61 17.92 5.46
C GLY A 366 -2.71 19.12 4.51
N ASP A 367 -1.70 19.34 3.68
CA ASP A 367 -1.70 20.40 2.66
C ASP A 367 -2.69 20.11 1.52
N LEU A 368 -2.85 18.85 1.12
CA LEU A 368 -3.86 18.45 0.13
C LEU A 368 -5.28 18.69 0.66
N LEU A 369 -5.54 18.33 1.93
CA LEU A 369 -6.84 18.59 2.57
C LEU A 369 -7.13 20.09 2.63
N ARG A 370 -6.17 20.92 3.08
CA ARG A 370 -6.32 22.38 3.09
C ARG A 370 -6.62 22.93 1.70
N LEU A 371 -5.88 22.47 0.69
CA LEU A 371 -6.09 22.90 -0.68
C LEU A 371 -7.51 22.58 -1.19
N VAL A 372 -8.04 21.39 -0.89
CA VAL A 372 -9.42 21.04 -1.26
C VAL A 372 -10.43 21.93 -0.52
N LEU A 373 -10.25 22.12 0.80
CA LEU A 373 -11.13 22.96 1.60
C LEU A 373 -11.14 24.42 1.12
N ASP A 374 -9.97 25.01 0.88
CA ASP A 374 -9.81 26.38 0.38
C ASP A 374 -10.45 26.58 -1.00
N LYS A 375 -10.50 25.53 -1.83
CA LYS A 375 -11.12 25.58 -3.15
C LYS A 375 -12.63 25.47 -3.11
N LEU A 376 -13.20 24.83 -2.08
CA LEU A 376 -14.63 24.72 -1.85
C LEU A 376 -15.19 25.92 -1.06
N ASP A 377 -14.44 26.48 -0.12
CA ASP A 377 -14.95 27.51 0.78
C ASP A 377 -15.43 28.78 0.07
N GLY A 378 -16.62 29.25 0.46
CA GLY A 378 -17.21 30.52 -0.01
C GLY A 378 -17.57 30.61 -1.50
N LYS A 379 -17.55 29.51 -2.26
CA LYS A 379 -17.81 29.52 -3.72
C LYS A 379 -19.15 28.92 -4.10
N GLN A 380 -19.83 29.57 -5.04
CA GLN A 380 -21.00 29.03 -5.70
C GLN A 380 -20.56 28.10 -6.83
N LEU A 381 -20.51 26.80 -6.54
CA LEU A 381 -20.10 25.77 -7.49
C LEU A 381 -21.31 25.06 -8.08
N ALA A 382 -21.11 24.41 -9.23
CA ALA A 382 -22.13 23.50 -9.76
C ALA A 382 -22.40 22.37 -8.75
N PRO A 383 -23.67 21.94 -8.57
CA PRO A 383 -24.03 20.93 -7.56
C PRO A 383 -23.18 19.65 -7.66
N GLU A 384 -22.88 19.21 -8.88
CA GLU A 384 -22.12 17.98 -9.12
C GLU A 384 -20.67 18.08 -8.62
N VAL A 385 -20.04 19.25 -8.82
CA VAL A 385 -18.68 19.54 -8.35
C VAL A 385 -18.65 19.69 -6.83
N TRP A 386 -19.69 20.31 -6.25
CA TRP A 386 -19.83 20.45 -4.81
C TRP A 386 -19.96 19.10 -4.12
N GLU A 387 -20.85 18.23 -4.59
CA GLU A 387 -21.03 16.87 -4.08
C GLU A 387 -19.75 16.05 -4.15
N THR A 388 -19.06 16.09 -5.30
CA THR A 388 -17.76 15.43 -5.50
C THR A 388 -16.71 15.99 -4.52
N GLY A 389 -16.78 17.29 -4.22
CA GLY A 389 -15.91 17.95 -3.24
C GLY A 389 -16.12 17.42 -1.82
N ILE A 390 -17.37 17.28 -1.40
CA ILE A 390 -17.72 16.73 -0.08
C ILE A 390 -17.28 15.26 0.04
N VAL A 391 -17.49 14.47 -1.02
CA VAL A 391 -17.00 13.09 -1.11
C VAL A 391 -15.47 13.02 -0.94
N ALA A 392 -14.73 13.89 -1.63
CA ALA A 392 -13.28 13.96 -1.52
C ALA A 392 -12.82 14.34 -0.10
N VAL A 393 -13.46 15.33 0.52
CA VAL A 393 -13.17 15.71 1.91
C VAL A 393 -13.43 14.54 2.87
N GLY A 394 -14.56 13.83 2.72
CA GLY A 394 -14.89 12.66 3.52
C GLY A 394 -13.83 11.55 3.44
N SER A 395 -13.37 11.24 2.22
CA SER A 395 -12.29 10.27 2.00
C SER A 395 -10.97 10.71 2.63
N LEU A 396 -10.57 11.97 2.43
CA LEU A 396 -9.32 12.52 2.98
C LEU A 396 -9.33 12.49 4.51
N VAL A 397 -10.42 12.93 5.14
CA VAL A 397 -10.60 12.89 6.59
C VAL A 397 -10.59 11.44 7.08
N GLY A 398 -11.30 10.53 6.43
CA GLY A 398 -11.31 9.11 6.78
C GLY A 398 -9.90 8.50 6.81
N LYS A 399 -9.09 8.75 5.78
CA LYS A 399 -7.70 8.27 5.67
C LYS A 399 -6.78 8.91 6.72
N LEU A 400 -6.92 10.21 6.99
CA LEU A 400 -6.16 10.89 8.05
C LEU A 400 -6.55 10.38 9.44
N CYS A 401 -7.84 10.10 9.67
CA CYS A 401 -8.31 9.52 10.93
C CYS A 401 -7.80 8.10 11.16
N GLN A 402 -7.70 7.26 10.11
CA GLN A 402 -7.08 5.92 10.19
C GLN A 402 -5.61 5.98 10.60
N GLN A 403 -4.92 7.11 10.38
CA GLN A 403 -3.57 7.37 10.89
C GLN A 403 -3.55 7.78 12.37
N LYS A 404 -4.61 7.46 13.13
CA LYS A 404 -4.83 7.75 14.57
C LYS A 404 -4.96 9.23 14.93
N LEU A 405 -5.45 10.05 14.00
CA LEU A 405 -5.59 11.50 14.20
C LEU A 405 -7.00 11.94 14.62
N CYS A 406 -7.96 11.02 14.84
CA CYS A 406 -9.34 11.35 15.19
C CYS A 406 -9.93 10.47 16.28
N GLU A 407 -10.79 11.04 17.13
CA GLU A 407 -11.65 10.33 18.09
C GLU A 407 -13.12 10.49 17.67
N LEU A 408 -13.89 9.40 17.50
CA LEU A 408 -15.31 9.50 17.10
C LEU A 408 -16.22 8.46 17.76
N GLN A 409 -17.40 8.92 18.24
CA GLN A 409 -18.45 8.13 18.91
C GLN A 409 -19.54 7.59 17.96
N VAL A 410 -19.17 6.87 16.88
CA VAL A 410 -20.09 6.45 15.79
C VAL A 410 -21.16 5.44 16.23
N LYS A 411 -20.81 4.44 17.05
CA LYS A 411 -21.71 3.32 17.42
C LYS A 411 -23.01 3.77 18.10
N ARG A 412 -22.97 4.85 18.90
CA ARG A 412 -24.16 5.36 19.60
C ARG A 412 -25.18 5.96 18.63
N ALA A 413 -24.74 6.56 17.53
CA ALA A 413 -25.62 7.12 16.51
C ALA A 413 -26.32 5.99 15.73
N MET A 414 -25.57 4.97 15.30
CA MET A 414 -26.12 3.84 14.53
C MET A 414 -27.22 3.08 15.29
N ARG A 415 -27.03 2.84 16.60
CA ARG A 415 -28.08 2.23 17.45
C ARG A 415 -29.37 3.04 17.50
N ARG A 416 -29.30 4.37 17.41
CA ARG A 416 -30.49 5.23 17.44
C ARG A 416 -31.24 5.20 16.11
N ILE A 417 -30.52 5.09 15.00
CA ILE A 417 -31.08 5.01 13.64
C ILE A 417 -31.78 3.66 13.47
N PHE A 418 -31.10 2.55 13.77
CA PHE A 418 -31.64 1.21 13.58
C PHE A 418 -32.93 0.93 14.39
N HIS A 419 -32.96 1.37 15.65
CA HIS A 419 -34.10 1.19 16.57
C HIS A 419 -35.09 2.35 16.57
N GLU A 420 -34.95 3.32 15.67
CA GLU A 420 -35.89 4.44 15.49
C GLU A 420 -36.27 5.19 16.78
N LYS A 421 -35.35 5.29 17.75
CA LYS A 421 -35.64 5.81 19.11
C LYS A 421 -36.04 7.30 19.17
N ARG A 422 -35.92 8.03 18.05
CA ARG A 422 -36.16 9.48 17.98
C ARG A 422 -37.11 9.88 16.86
N LYS A 423 -37.00 9.22 15.70
CA LYS A 423 -37.81 9.43 14.51
C LYS A 423 -37.83 8.15 13.69
N SER A 424 -38.80 8.02 12.80
CA SER A 424 -38.79 6.99 11.77
C SER A 424 -37.67 7.24 10.76
N TYR A 425 -37.12 6.16 10.22
CA TYR A 425 -36.09 6.15 9.19
C TYR A 425 -36.49 5.18 8.09
N GLU A 426 -36.04 5.44 6.86
CA GLU A 426 -36.27 4.49 5.77
C GLU A 426 -35.67 3.11 6.05
N LYS A 427 -36.30 2.07 5.48
CA LYS A 427 -35.90 0.66 5.64
C LYS A 427 -34.44 0.44 5.25
N THR A 428 -33.99 1.04 4.16
CA THR A 428 -32.60 1.01 3.67
C THR A 428 -31.62 1.62 4.66
N CYS A 429 -31.98 2.74 5.31
CA CYS A 429 -31.17 3.40 6.33
C CYS A 429 -31.04 2.54 7.60
N ARG A 430 -32.12 1.85 8.01
CA ARG A 430 -32.09 0.92 9.15
C ARG A 430 -31.19 -0.28 8.84
N LEU A 431 -31.31 -0.88 7.66
CA LEU A 431 -30.46 -1.99 7.23
C LEU A 431 -28.97 -1.59 7.20
N ALA A 432 -28.65 -0.42 6.62
CA ALA A 432 -27.28 0.08 6.60
C ALA A 432 -26.71 0.31 8.02
N ALA A 433 -27.52 0.85 8.94
CA ALA A 433 -27.12 1.01 10.33
C ALA A 433 -26.86 -0.33 11.04
N ALA A 434 -27.63 -1.38 10.71
CA ALA A 434 -27.41 -2.72 11.23
C ALA A 434 -26.11 -3.34 10.71
N GLU A 435 -25.83 -3.20 9.41
CA GLU A 435 -24.60 -3.68 8.77
C GLU A 435 -23.35 -3.02 9.39
N ILE A 436 -23.35 -1.70 9.56
CA ILE A 436 -22.26 -0.96 10.22
C ILE A 436 -22.03 -1.47 11.65
N LEU A 437 -23.11 -1.77 12.40
CA LEU A 437 -23.00 -2.30 13.76
C LEU A 437 -22.40 -3.72 13.78
N LEU A 438 -22.74 -4.57 12.80
CA LEU A 438 -22.22 -5.94 12.68
C LEU A 438 -20.74 -5.97 12.27
N ASP A 439 -20.31 -5.07 11.40
CA ASP A 439 -18.94 -5.08 10.86
C ASP A 439 -17.91 -4.46 11.82
N ASN A 440 -18.34 -3.56 12.71
CA ASN A 440 -17.45 -2.78 13.58
C ASN A 440 -17.51 -3.23 15.04
N GLU A 441 -16.95 -4.40 15.37
CA GLU A 441 -16.89 -4.97 16.74
C GLU A 441 -18.23 -4.87 17.50
N PRO A 442 -19.23 -5.66 17.10
CA PRO A 442 -20.56 -5.60 17.72
C PRO A 442 -20.51 -6.07 19.18
N SER A 443 -21.34 -5.49 20.03
CA SER A 443 -21.59 -6.08 21.35
C SER A 443 -22.58 -7.26 21.22
N PRO A 444 -22.56 -8.23 22.15
CA PRO A 444 -23.56 -9.32 22.14
C PRO A 444 -25.00 -8.80 22.12
N MET A 445 -25.26 -7.71 22.82
CA MET A 445 -26.59 -7.09 22.85
C MET A 445 -26.98 -6.45 21.52
N ASP A 446 -26.02 -5.90 20.76
CA ASP A 446 -26.29 -5.36 19.43
C ASP A 446 -26.79 -6.46 18.50
N VAL A 447 -26.12 -7.63 18.50
CA VAL A 447 -26.51 -8.78 17.67
C VAL A 447 -27.89 -9.32 18.08
N ILE A 448 -28.14 -9.50 19.39
CA ILE A 448 -29.45 -9.98 19.88
C ILE A 448 -30.56 -9.03 19.48
N ASN A 449 -30.36 -7.72 19.65
CA ASN A 449 -31.37 -6.72 19.30
C ASN A 449 -31.64 -6.66 17.79
N ILE A 450 -30.62 -6.83 16.95
CA ILE A 450 -30.79 -6.94 15.49
C ILE A 450 -31.63 -8.17 15.12
N LEU A 451 -31.36 -9.32 15.75
CA LEU A 451 -32.11 -10.55 15.52
C LEU A 451 -33.57 -10.43 15.98
N LEU A 452 -33.81 -9.87 17.16
CA LEU A 452 -35.17 -9.66 17.65
C LEU A 452 -35.94 -8.69 16.75
N ALA A 453 -35.30 -7.60 16.29
CA ALA A 453 -35.91 -6.65 15.38
C ALA A 453 -36.33 -7.29 14.05
N ALA A 454 -35.62 -8.31 13.56
CA ALA A 454 -35.98 -9.01 12.32
C ALA A 454 -37.37 -9.69 12.37
N ASN A 455 -37.91 -9.98 13.56
CA ASN A 455 -39.28 -10.50 13.68
C ASN A 455 -40.37 -9.44 13.52
N GLU A 456 -40.03 -8.18 13.76
CA GLU A 456 -40.95 -7.03 13.69
C GLU A 456 -40.88 -6.32 12.33
N MET A 457 -40.02 -6.78 11.43
CA MET A 457 -39.84 -6.24 10.07
C MET A 457 -40.69 -7.00 9.05
N GLU A 458 -40.96 -6.34 7.92
CA GLU A 458 -41.62 -6.94 6.74
C GLU A 458 -40.82 -8.12 6.15
N THR A 459 -41.49 -8.97 5.38
CA THR A 459 -40.98 -10.27 4.93
C THR A 459 -39.67 -10.17 4.15
N GLU A 460 -39.58 -9.30 3.16
CA GLU A 460 -38.35 -9.13 2.36
C GLU A 460 -37.22 -8.51 3.18
N THR A 461 -37.52 -7.49 3.99
CA THR A 461 -36.53 -6.79 4.82
C THR A 461 -35.97 -7.69 5.91
N ALA A 462 -36.82 -8.48 6.56
CA ALA A 462 -36.45 -9.48 7.54
C ALA A 462 -35.59 -10.59 6.90
N THR A 463 -36.00 -11.08 5.72
CA THR A 463 -35.26 -12.10 4.98
C THR A 463 -33.85 -11.61 4.64
N PHE A 464 -33.73 -10.40 4.10
CA PHE A 464 -32.46 -9.77 3.77
C PHE A 464 -31.54 -9.61 4.99
N LEU A 465 -32.07 -9.10 6.10
CA LEU A 465 -31.30 -8.93 7.34
C LEU A 465 -30.79 -10.27 7.90
N LEU A 466 -31.63 -11.31 7.87
CA LEU A 466 -31.24 -12.65 8.32
C LEU A 466 -30.18 -13.29 7.41
N LEU A 467 -30.25 -13.03 6.10
CA LEU A 467 -29.23 -13.46 5.14
C LEU A 467 -27.88 -12.79 5.44
N LYS A 468 -27.86 -11.47 5.71
CA LYS A 468 -26.66 -10.75 6.12
C LYS A 468 -26.03 -11.32 7.39
N VAL A 469 -26.84 -11.61 8.41
CA VAL A 469 -26.35 -12.28 9.63
C VAL A 469 -25.77 -13.66 9.31
N ARG A 470 -26.42 -14.45 8.44
CA ARG A 470 -25.96 -15.78 8.06
C ARG A 470 -24.65 -15.73 7.27
N ASP A 471 -24.46 -14.71 6.44
CA ASP A 471 -23.22 -14.49 5.71
C ASP A 471 -22.08 -14.05 6.63
N SER A 472 -22.32 -13.18 7.62
CA SER A 472 -21.33 -12.86 8.66
C SER A 472 -20.90 -14.09 9.49
N LEU A 473 -21.75 -15.13 9.62
CA LEU A 473 -21.40 -16.41 10.25
C LEU A 473 -20.51 -17.30 9.36
N ARG A 474 -20.75 -17.25 8.05
CA ARG A 474 -20.05 -18.02 7.00
C ARG A 474 -18.73 -17.39 6.58
N ALA A 475 -18.59 -16.08 6.73
CA ALA A 475 -17.39 -15.31 6.42
C ALA A 475 -16.15 -15.81 7.17
N ASP A 476 -14.97 -15.49 6.61
CA ASP A 476 -13.64 -15.97 7.02
C ASP A 476 -13.35 -15.92 8.54
N HIS A 477 -12.29 -16.61 8.97
CA HIS A 477 -11.89 -16.75 10.38
C HIS A 477 -11.68 -15.42 11.15
N HIS A 478 -11.63 -14.28 10.47
CA HIS A 478 -11.31 -12.97 11.04
C HIS A 478 -12.49 -11.99 11.19
N HIS A 479 -13.74 -12.36 10.85
CA HIS A 479 -14.87 -11.44 11.03
C HIS A 479 -15.12 -11.13 12.53
N PRO A 480 -15.12 -9.85 12.97
CA PRO A 480 -15.19 -9.49 14.39
C PRO A 480 -16.42 -10.07 15.10
N ALA A 481 -17.56 -10.07 14.41
CA ALA A 481 -18.83 -10.56 14.94
C ALA A 481 -18.92 -12.09 15.06
N ARG A 482 -18.09 -12.87 14.36
CA ARG A 482 -18.29 -14.33 14.20
C ARG A 482 -18.22 -15.09 15.51
N LYS A 483 -17.28 -14.72 16.40
CA LYS A 483 -17.13 -15.37 17.71
C LYS A 483 -18.37 -15.13 18.57
N ILE A 484 -18.82 -13.87 18.63
CA ILE A 484 -19.99 -13.44 19.41
C ILE A 484 -21.26 -14.08 18.85
N MET A 485 -21.45 -14.05 17.52
CA MET A 485 -22.60 -14.67 16.86
C MET A 485 -22.62 -16.19 17.05
N ARG A 486 -21.47 -16.87 17.00
CA ARG A 486 -21.40 -18.32 17.28
C ARG A 486 -21.89 -18.66 18.69
N ASP A 487 -21.58 -17.82 19.67
CA ASP A 487 -22.05 -18.01 21.05
C ASP A 487 -23.54 -17.72 21.19
N ILE A 488 -24.07 -16.68 20.53
CA ILE A 488 -25.50 -16.35 20.53
C ILE A 488 -26.32 -17.45 19.82
N MET A 489 -25.81 -17.98 18.71
CA MET A 489 -26.48 -19.02 17.91
C MET A 489 -26.53 -20.39 18.61
N LYS A 490 -25.95 -20.54 19.81
CA LYS A 490 -26.15 -21.71 20.67
C LYS A 490 -27.52 -21.69 21.36
N ASP A 491 -28.15 -20.52 21.54
CA ASP A 491 -29.48 -20.45 22.14
C ASP A 491 -30.54 -20.94 21.14
N PRO A 492 -31.24 -22.06 21.41
CA PRO A 492 -32.24 -22.63 20.51
C PRO A 492 -33.45 -21.71 20.31
N ARG A 493 -33.70 -20.74 21.20
CA ARG A 493 -34.76 -19.74 21.02
C ARG A 493 -34.45 -18.75 19.90
N ILE A 494 -33.17 -18.55 19.60
CA ILE A 494 -32.68 -17.67 18.54
C ILE A 494 -32.39 -18.50 17.28
N ASN A 495 -31.67 -19.61 17.42
CA ASN A 495 -31.31 -20.48 16.30
C ASN A 495 -32.28 -21.65 16.15
N ASN A 496 -33.44 -21.39 15.54
CA ASN A 496 -34.42 -22.41 15.19
C ASN A 496 -34.91 -22.25 13.75
N TYR A 497 -35.49 -23.34 13.22
CA TYR A 497 -35.97 -23.39 11.84
C TYR A 497 -37.04 -22.33 11.58
N ASN A 498 -37.97 -22.12 12.52
CA ASN A 498 -39.07 -21.15 12.38
C ASN A 498 -38.57 -19.71 12.20
N PHE A 499 -37.54 -19.32 12.94
CA PHE A 499 -36.96 -17.99 12.86
C PHE A 499 -36.19 -17.75 11.55
N PHE A 500 -35.44 -18.75 11.06
CA PHE A 500 -34.62 -18.64 9.84
C PHE A 500 -35.31 -19.08 8.53
N SER A 501 -36.54 -19.58 8.57
CA SER A 501 -37.32 -20.01 7.40
C SER A 501 -38.33 -18.94 6.96
N LYS A 502 -37.85 -17.74 6.61
CA LYS A 502 -38.70 -16.70 6.01
C LYS A 502 -38.91 -16.99 4.52
N ALA A 503 -40.10 -16.66 4.01
CA ALA A 503 -40.53 -16.98 2.64
C ALA A 503 -40.20 -15.88 1.60
N GLY A 504 -39.24 -14.99 1.89
CA GLY A 504 -38.87 -13.90 0.99
C GLY A 504 -38.01 -14.34 -0.20
N ILE A 505 -38.02 -13.55 -1.27
CA ILE A 505 -37.23 -13.77 -2.50
C ILE A 505 -35.89 -13.02 -2.52
N SER A 506 -35.69 -12.07 -1.58
CA SER A 506 -34.41 -11.40 -1.35
C SER A 506 -33.28 -12.42 -1.16
N SER A 507 -32.12 -12.08 -1.70
CA SER A 507 -30.98 -13.01 -1.74
C SER A 507 -29.66 -12.30 -1.44
N SER A 508 -28.73 -13.08 -0.90
CA SER A 508 -27.36 -12.66 -0.57
C SER A 508 -26.46 -13.81 -0.96
N PHE A 509 -25.43 -13.53 -1.74
CA PHE A 509 -24.47 -14.50 -2.21
C PHE A 509 -23.07 -13.95 -2.09
N SER A 510 -22.12 -14.78 -1.66
CA SER A 510 -20.70 -14.45 -1.67
C SER A 510 -19.90 -15.67 -2.12
N GLY A 511 -18.93 -15.44 -3.01
CA GLY A 511 -18.07 -16.50 -3.54
C GLY A 511 -16.65 -15.99 -3.84
N PRO A 512 -15.66 -16.89 -3.89
CA PRO A 512 -14.30 -16.52 -4.28
C PRO A 512 -14.23 -16.28 -5.79
N LEU A 513 -13.64 -15.16 -6.21
CA LEU A 513 -13.28 -14.89 -7.61
C LEU A 513 -11.90 -15.47 -7.93
N THR A 514 -10.93 -15.20 -7.06
CA THR A 514 -9.55 -15.63 -7.25
C THR A 514 -8.93 -15.96 -5.91
N VAL A 515 -8.26 -17.10 -5.84
CA VAL A 515 -7.52 -17.54 -4.66
C VAL A 515 -6.05 -17.68 -5.06
N THR A 516 -5.19 -16.91 -4.42
CA THR A 516 -3.73 -17.02 -4.53
C THR A 516 -3.12 -17.29 -3.16
N GLN A 517 -1.80 -17.47 -3.08
CA GLN A 517 -1.12 -17.63 -1.80
C GLN A 517 -1.26 -16.40 -0.88
N ASP A 518 -1.30 -15.19 -1.46
CA ASP A 518 -1.23 -13.93 -0.70
C ASP A 518 -2.56 -13.16 -0.68
N LEU A 519 -3.47 -13.47 -1.61
CA LEU A 519 -4.68 -12.72 -1.87
C LEU A 519 -5.87 -13.65 -2.14
N LEU A 520 -6.95 -13.42 -1.40
CA LEU A 520 -8.28 -13.94 -1.67
C LEU A 520 -9.16 -12.80 -2.18
N SER A 521 -9.60 -12.88 -3.43
CA SER A 521 -10.59 -11.99 -4.00
C SER A 521 -11.97 -12.64 -3.94
N THR A 522 -12.97 -11.91 -3.48
CA THR A 522 -14.35 -12.38 -3.33
C THR A 522 -15.32 -11.45 -4.05
N PHE A 523 -16.38 -12.03 -4.60
CA PHE A 523 -17.53 -11.33 -5.13
C PHE A 523 -18.73 -11.57 -4.23
N GLY A 524 -19.41 -10.50 -3.84
CA GLY A 524 -20.68 -10.48 -3.14
C GLY A 524 -21.78 -9.92 -4.04
N LEU A 525 -22.98 -10.47 -3.94
CA LEU A 525 -24.18 -9.95 -4.58
C LEU A 525 -25.35 -10.02 -3.60
N ASP A 526 -25.88 -8.86 -3.28
CA ASP A 526 -27.07 -8.70 -2.45
C ASP A 526 -28.21 -8.14 -3.29
N LEU A 527 -29.37 -8.80 -3.26
CA LEU A 527 -30.58 -8.37 -3.94
C LEU A 527 -31.69 -8.20 -2.90
N LEU A 528 -32.13 -6.96 -2.71
CA LEU A 528 -33.28 -6.60 -1.90
C LEU A 528 -34.48 -6.35 -2.81
N PHE A 529 -35.52 -7.15 -2.62
CA PHE A 529 -36.80 -7.01 -3.31
C PHE A 529 -37.84 -6.34 -2.42
N LEU A 530 -38.89 -5.84 -3.07
CA LEU A 530 -40.13 -5.37 -2.47
C LEU A 530 -41.13 -6.54 -2.46
N GLU A 531 -42.17 -6.42 -1.65
CA GLU A 531 -43.19 -7.47 -1.52
C GLU A 531 -43.92 -7.76 -2.86
N GLY A 532 -44.02 -6.78 -3.76
CA GLY A 532 -44.54 -6.94 -5.12
C GLY A 532 -43.57 -7.63 -6.10
N GLY A 533 -42.39 -8.06 -5.66
CA GLY A 533 -41.41 -8.75 -6.49
C GLY A 533 -40.48 -7.84 -7.30
N PHE A 534 -40.54 -6.53 -7.09
CA PHE A 534 -39.66 -5.54 -7.73
C PHE A 534 -38.32 -5.42 -6.99
N LEU A 535 -37.23 -5.24 -7.75
CA LEU A 535 -35.91 -5.02 -7.17
C LEU A 535 -35.82 -3.58 -6.60
N ARG A 536 -35.69 -3.46 -5.28
CA ARG A 536 -35.45 -2.17 -4.60
C ARG A 536 -34.00 -1.74 -4.71
N LYS A 537 -33.10 -2.70 -4.46
CA LYS A 537 -31.66 -2.45 -4.33
C LYS A 537 -30.86 -3.69 -4.70
N SER A 538 -29.88 -3.52 -5.57
CA SER A 538 -28.85 -4.52 -5.87
C SER A 538 -27.50 -3.98 -5.44
N VAL A 539 -26.71 -4.79 -4.74
CA VAL A 539 -25.35 -4.45 -4.32
C VAL A 539 -24.39 -5.54 -4.80
N SER A 540 -23.50 -5.18 -5.71
CA SER A 540 -22.40 -6.02 -6.15
C SER A 540 -21.12 -5.56 -5.46
N ASP A 541 -20.54 -6.37 -4.57
CA ASP A 541 -19.30 -6.11 -3.84
C ASP A 541 -18.13 -6.94 -4.39
N PHE A 542 -16.98 -6.31 -4.55
CA PHE A 542 -15.72 -6.93 -4.93
C PHE A 542 -14.71 -6.61 -3.85
N SER A 543 -14.35 -7.62 -3.07
CA SER A 543 -13.47 -7.46 -1.91
C SER A 543 -12.15 -8.19 -2.10
N LEU A 544 -11.07 -7.57 -1.61
CA LEU A 544 -9.73 -8.14 -1.57
C LEU A 544 -9.35 -8.40 -0.12
N LEU A 545 -9.02 -9.65 0.21
CA LEU A 545 -8.56 -10.07 1.52
C LEU A 545 -7.10 -10.50 1.42
N SER A 546 -6.23 -9.86 2.20
CA SER A 546 -4.81 -10.21 2.31
C SER A 546 -4.34 -10.02 3.75
N HIS A 547 -3.65 -11.02 4.30
CA HIS A 547 -3.05 -10.98 5.64
C HIS A 547 -3.99 -10.50 6.77
N GLY A 548 -5.25 -10.95 6.73
CA GLY A 548 -6.27 -10.61 7.73
C GLY A 548 -6.89 -9.21 7.62
N ARG A 549 -6.59 -8.47 6.54
CA ARG A 549 -7.21 -7.17 6.24
C ARG A 549 -8.07 -7.29 4.97
N ARG A 550 -9.26 -6.69 5.00
CA ARG A 550 -10.21 -6.59 3.87
C ARG A 550 -10.17 -5.18 3.29
N LEU A 551 -10.29 -5.08 1.98
CA LEU A 551 -10.41 -3.84 1.21
C LEU A 551 -11.58 -3.98 0.22
N HIS A 552 -12.47 -2.99 0.16
CA HIS A 552 -13.49 -2.94 -0.88
C HIS A 552 -12.86 -2.41 -2.16
N ALA A 553 -12.54 -3.30 -3.10
CA ALA A 553 -11.93 -2.92 -4.37
C ALA A 553 -12.94 -2.19 -5.26
N ALA A 554 -14.15 -2.72 -5.37
CA ALA A 554 -15.26 -2.08 -6.04
C ALA A 554 -16.57 -2.50 -5.38
N GLN A 555 -17.53 -1.59 -5.35
CA GLN A 555 -18.92 -1.88 -5.01
C GLN A 555 -19.79 -1.10 -5.99
N VAL A 556 -20.77 -1.75 -6.58
CA VAL A 556 -21.77 -1.12 -7.45
C VAL A 556 -23.13 -1.37 -6.83
N THR A 557 -23.85 -0.29 -6.56
CA THR A 557 -25.19 -0.35 -5.99
C THR A 557 -26.16 0.26 -6.98
N ILE A 558 -27.18 -0.50 -7.38
CA ILE A 558 -28.28 -0.03 -8.22
C ILE A 558 -29.51 0.07 -7.33
N GLU A 559 -30.18 1.21 -7.34
CA GLU A 559 -31.38 1.47 -6.54
C GLU A 559 -32.52 1.90 -7.44
N ALA A 560 -33.72 1.40 -7.15
CA ALA A 560 -34.94 1.76 -7.88
C ALA A 560 -36.09 2.04 -6.90
N GLN A 561 -36.93 3.02 -7.23
CA GLN A 561 -38.06 3.49 -6.45
C GLN A 561 -39.26 3.77 -7.36
N GLY A 562 -40.47 3.49 -6.89
CA GLY A 562 -41.70 3.84 -7.59
C GLY A 562 -42.02 2.95 -8.79
N MET A 563 -41.28 1.85 -9.00
CA MET A 563 -41.54 0.90 -10.08
C MET A 563 -42.87 0.15 -9.91
N GLU A 564 -43.37 0.06 -8.68
CA GLU A 564 -44.66 -0.56 -8.34
C GLU A 564 -45.84 0.16 -9.04
N SER A 565 -45.73 1.48 -9.16
CA SER A 565 -46.73 2.33 -9.85
C SER A 565 -46.88 2.00 -11.34
N MET A 566 -45.86 1.45 -11.99
CA MET A 566 -45.88 1.14 -13.43
C MET A 566 -46.73 -0.07 -13.80
N LEU A 567 -46.95 -1.00 -12.86
CA LEU A 567 -47.77 -2.20 -13.09
C LEU A 567 -49.18 -2.10 -12.49
N GLY A 568 -49.54 -0.94 -11.92
CA GLY A 568 -50.87 -0.71 -11.36
C GLY A 568 -51.13 -1.46 -10.04
N GLU A 569 -50.08 -1.77 -9.27
CA GLU A 569 -50.26 -2.20 -7.87
C GLU A 569 -50.70 -0.99 -7.04
N ASN A 570 -51.89 -1.07 -6.45
CA ASN A 570 -52.45 0.01 -5.62
C ASN A 570 -51.56 0.23 -4.38
N VAL A 571 -50.93 1.40 -4.29
CA VAL A 571 -50.31 1.87 -3.05
C VAL A 571 -51.40 2.02 -1.97
N LEU A 572 -51.07 1.67 -0.74
CA LEU A 572 -52.00 1.79 0.41
C LEU A 572 -52.53 3.23 0.51
N GLU A 573 -53.84 3.40 0.70
CA GLU A 573 -54.51 4.70 0.81
C GLU A 573 -53.85 5.56 1.91
N GLY A 574 -53.17 6.64 1.51
CA GLY A 574 -52.63 7.66 2.43
C GLY A 574 -51.13 7.96 2.33
N GLU A 575 -50.35 7.21 1.53
CA GLU A 575 -48.95 7.55 1.21
C GLU A 575 -48.87 8.32 -0.12
N GLU A 576 -48.07 9.40 -0.17
CA GLU A 576 -47.75 10.06 -1.44
C GLU A 576 -47.06 9.05 -2.37
N GLU A 577 -47.53 8.93 -3.62
CA GLU A 577 -46.90 8.04 -4.59
C GLU A 577 -45.43 8.43 -4.76
N PRO A 578 -44.48 7.52 -4.46
CA PRO A 578 -43.07 7.83 -4.60
C PRO A 578 -42.74 8.08 -6.08
N GLU A 579 -42.04 9.18 -6.37
CA GLU A 579 -41.56 9.46 -7.72
C GLU A 579 -40.72 8.29 -8.26
N LEU A 580 -40.97 7.93 -9.51
CA LEU A 580 -40.26 6.86 -10.21
C LEU A 580 -38.79 7.27 -10.43
N VAL A 581 -37.86 6.62 -9.72
CA VAL A 581 -36.43 6.95 -9.78
C VAL A 581 -35.62 5.67 -9.87
N ALA A 582 -34.61 5.66 -10.75
CA ALA A 582 -33.56 4.66 -10.71
C ALA A 582 -32.18 5.32 -10.80
N GLY A 583 -31.22 4.77 -10.08
CA GLY A 583 -29.86 5.27 -10.08
C GLY A 583 -28.85 4.22 -9.69
N MET A 584 -27.58 4.58 -9.84
CA MET A 584 -26.42 3.79 -9.50
C MET A 584 -25.48 4.61 -8.63
N SER A 585 -24.99 4.02 -7.54
CA SER A 585 -23.86 4.53 -6.78
C SER A 585 -22.73 3.51 -6.80
N ALA A 586 -21.49 3.97 -6.69
CA ALA A 586 -20.36 3.09 -6.73
C ALA A 586 -19.30 3.50 -5.69
N ILE A 587 -18.61 2.52 -5.13
CA ILE A 587 -17.44 2.70 -4.28
C ILE A 587 -16.28 2.02 -4.99
N PHE A 588 -15.13 2.68 -5.05
CA PHE A 588 -13.89 2.07 -5.53
C PHE A 588 -12.79 2.31 -4.51
N PHE A 589 -12.07 1.27 -4.10
CA PHE A 589 -10.98 1.37 -3.10
C PHE A 589 -11.38 2.19 -1.86
N ASP A 590 -12.53 1.88 -1.28
CA ASP A 590 -13.17 2.59 -0.15
C ASP A 590 -13.54 4.07 -0.39
N VAL A 591 -13.44 4.56 -1.63
CA VAL A 591 -13.85 5.91 -2.04
C VAL A 591 -15.22 5.84 -2.72
N GLN A 592 -16.22 6.43 -2.07
CA GLN A 592 -17.54 6.63 -2.66
C GLN A 592 -17.43 7.53 -3.89
N LEU A 593 -18.10 7.18 -4.99
CA LEU A 593 -18.28 8.05 -6.15
C LEU A 593 -19.63 8.75 -6.08
N ARG A 594 -19.74 9.89 -6.77
CA ARG A 594 -21.01 10.61 -6.94
C ARG A 594 -22.05 9.67 -7.57
N PRO A 595 -23.24 9.51 -6.97
CA PRO A 595 -24.30 8.72 -7.57
C PRO A 595 -24.76 9.28 -8.93
N ILE A 596 -25.18 8.39 -9.81
CA ILE A 596 -25.71 8.68 -11.14
C ILE A 596 -27.19 8.33 -11.12
N VAL A 597 -28.04 9.27 -11.53
CA VAL A 597 -29.48 9.03 -11.69
C VAL A 597 -29.74 8.66 -13.14
N PHE A 598 -30.25 7.45 -13.38
CA PHE A 598 -30.58 6.96 -14.72
C PHE A 598 -31.88 7.55 -15.23
N PHE A 599 -32.86 7.81 -14.37
CA PHE A 599 -34.03 8.61 -14.68
C PHE A 599 -34.72 9.09 -13.40
N GLN A 600 -35.43 10.22 -13.50
CA GLN A 600 -36.30 10.72 -12.44
C GLN A 600 -37.63 11.16 -13.03
N GLY A 601 -38.71 10.52 -12.57
CA GLY A 601 -40.05 10.69 -13.07
C GLY A 601 -40.31 9.92 -14.37
N TYR A 602 -41.59 9.69 -14.63
CA TYR A 602 -42.06 8.94 -15.80
C TYR A 602 -41.67 9.61 -17.14
N THR A 603 -41.71 10.95 -17.19
CA THR A 603 -41.39 11.70 -18.41
C THR A 603 -39.94 11.55 -18.84
N ASP A 604 -39.00 11.56 -17.89
CA ASP A 604 -37.57 11.39 -18.17
C ASP A 604 -37.26 9.95 -18.59
N LEU A 605 -37.90 8.97 -17.95
CA LEU A 605 -37.81 7.57 -18.36
C LEU A 605 -38.28 7.40 -19.82
N MET A 606 -39.47 7.90 -20.17
CA MET A 606 -40.00 7.78 -21.53
C MET A 606 -39.12 8.51 -22.57
N ALA A 607 -38.54 9.65 -22.20
CA ALA A 607 -37.57 10.34 -23.07
C ALA A 607 -36.34 9.47 -23.34
N LYS A 608 -35.81 8.77 -22.33
CA LYS A 608 -34.63 7.90 -22.48
C LYS A 608 -34.93 6.63 -23.27
N VAL A 609 -36.11 6.05 -23.12
CA VAL A 609 -36.54 4.93 -23.96
C VAL A 609 -36.61 5.32 -25.44
N LEU A 610 -37.13 6.52 -25.75
CA LEU A 610 -37.21 7.02 -27.13
C LEU A 610 -35.85 7.39 -27.73
N LEU A 611 -34.88 7.73 -26.88
CA LEU A 611 -33.54 8.19 -27.27
C LEU A 611 -32.47 7.10 -27.17
N SER A 612 -32.81 5.85 -26.81
CA SER A 612 -31.85 4.75 -26.62
C SER A 612 -30.94 4.63 -27.84
N SER A 613 -29.70 5.09 -27.69
CA SER A 613 -28.70 5.12 -28.76
C SER A 613 -27.84 3.85 -28.80
N GLY A 614 -27.97 2.97 -27.80
CA GLY A 614 -27.11 1.79 -27.61
C GLY A 614 -25.62 2.12 -27.52
N GLU A 615 -25.27 3.38 -27.22
CA GLU A 615 -23.87 3.83 -27.12
C GLU A 615 -23.39 3.81 -25.66
N PRO A 616 -22.23 3.18 -25.37
CA PRO A 616 -21.70 3.10 -24.02
C PRO A 616 -21.38 4.49 -23.45
N THR A 617 -21.94 4.77 -22.27
CA THR A 617 -21.66 6.00 -21.52
C THR A 617 -20.49 5.78 -20.56
N SER A 618 -19.46 6.63 -20.62
CA SER A 618 -18.31 6.55 -19.69
C SER A 618 -18.72 6.96 -18.28
N VAL A 619 -18.48 6.09 -17.32
CA VAL A 619 -18.81 6.28 -15.89
C VAL A 619 -17.57 6.76 -15.13
N VAL A 620 -16.45 6.06 -15.28
CA VAL A 620 -15.17 6.40 -14.63
C VAL A 620 -14.04 6.17 -15.62
N LYS A 621 -13.17 7.16 -15.80
CA LYS A 621 -11.98 7.02 -16.67
C LYS A 621 -10.81 7.82 -16.11
N GLY A 622 -9.69 7.19 -15.78
CA GLY A 622 -8.55 7.93 -15.21
C GLY A 622 -7.39 7.06 -14.76
N ASN A 623 -6.32 7.69 -14.29
CA ASN A 623 -5.14 7.02 -13.75
C ASN A 623 -5.00 7.32 -12.26
N LEU A 624 -4.77 6.28 -11.47
CA LEU A 624 -4.70 6.33 -10.00
C LEU A 624 -3.36 5.75 -9.52
N LEU A 625 -2.78 6.38 -8.50
CA LEU A 625 -1.64 5.83 -7.77
C LEU A 625 -2.19 5.03 -6.57
N LEU A 626 -2.19 3.71 -6.68
CA LEU A 626 -2.72 2.81 -5.63
C LEU A 626 -1.69 2.49 -4.54
N MET A 627 -0.43 2.26 -4.95
CA MET A 627 0.65 1.92 -4.03
C MET A 627 1.75 2.95 -4.14
N ASP A 628 2.24 3.41 -3.00
CA ASP A 628 3.39 4.30 -2.93
C ASP A 628 4.09 4.06 -1.61
N HIS A 629 5.06 3.15 -1.59
CA HIS A 629 5.89 2.82 -0.44
C HIS A 629 7.33 3.24 -0.63
N HIS A 630 7.91 3.86 0.40
CA HIS A 630 9.33 4.15 0.46
C HIS A 630 9.80 3.89 1.88
N GLN A 631 10.72 2.96 2.04
CA GLN A 631 11.28 2.59 3.33
C GLN A 631 12.78 2.35 3.19
N VAL A 632 13.55 2.86 4.14
CA VAL A 632 14.99 2.60 4.21
C VAL A 632 15.22 1.59 5.33
N ILE A 633 15.88 0.48 5.00
CA ILE A 633 16.29 -0.55 5.95
C ILE A 633 17.78 -0.35 6.22
N PRO A 634 18.17 0.16 7.41
CA PRO A 634 19.56 0.18 7.82
C PRO A 634 19.98 -1.23 8.21
N LEU A 635 20.98 -1.79 7.52
CA LEU A 635 21.58 -3.07 7.88
C LEU A 635 22.51 -2.87 9.08
N GLN A 636 22.73 -3.92 9.86
CA GLN A 636 23.69 -3.93 10.96
C GLN A 636 25.11 -3.60 10.48
N SER A 637 25.43 -3.83 9.21
CA SER A 637 26.71 -3.45 8.58
C SER A 637 26.87 -1.95 8.36
N GLY A 638 25.82 -1.15 8.60
CA GLY A 638 25.77 0.28 8.33
C GLY A 638 25.33 0.63 6.91
N LEU A 639 25.36 -0.34 5.98
CA LEU A 639 24.81 -0.14 4.64
C LEU A 639 23.29 0.05 4.69
N GLN A 640 22.75 0.77 3.72
CA GLN A 640 21.31 1.04 3.64
C GLN A 640 20.73 0.41 2.38
N VAL A 641 19.58 -0.26 2.56
CA VAL A 641 18.77 -0.73 1.44
C VAL A 641 17.48 0.08 1.41
N ALA A 642 17.29 0.85 0.34
CA ALA A 642 16.05 1.57 0.10
C ALA A 642 15.07 0.69 -0.69
N ILE A 643 13.93 0.41 -0.09
CA ILE A 643 12.81 -0.30 -0.69
C ILE A 643 11.81 0.72 -1.23
N LYS A 644 11.48 0.59 -2.51
CA LYS A 644 10.49 1.42 -3.19
C LYS A 644 9.42 0.53 -3.82
N LEU A 645 8.16 0.82 -3.56
CA LEU A 645 7.01 0.21 -4.22
C LEU A 645 6.17 1.31 -4.83
N GLN A 646 5.90 1.23 -6.13
CA GLN A 646 4.93 2.10 -6.78
C GLN A 646 3.95 1.25 -7.56
N GLY A 647 2.66 1.52 -7.41
CA GLY A 647 1.57 0.78 -8.05
C GLY A 647 0.60 1.75 -8.68
N GLY A 648 0.47 1.71 -9.99
CA GLY A 648 -0.47 2.53 -10.76
C GLY A 648 -1.60 1.69 -11.30
N LEU A 649 -2.80 2.26 -11.37
CA LEU A 649 -3.97 1.68 -12.01
C LEU A 649 -4.50 2.67 -13.04
N GLY A 650 -4.61 2.23 -14.29
CA GLY A 650 -5.45 2.89 -15.28
C GLY A 650 -6.81 2.20 -15.34
N LEU A 651 -7.89 2.96 -15.32
CA LEU A 651 -9.26 2.44 -15.25
C LEU A 651 -10.14 3.13 -16.31
N ASP A 652 -10.99 2.35 -16.96
CA ASP A 652 -12.03 2.81 -17.89
C ASP A 652 -13.28 1.94 -17.71
N ILE A 653 -14.31 2.53 -17.12
CA ILE A 653 -15.61 1.91 -16.89
C ILE A 653 -16.63 2.63 -17.74
N SER A 654 -17.36 1.86 -18.53
CA SER A 654 -18.49 2.31 -19.32
C SER A 654 -19.71 1.45 -19.02
N ALA A 655 -20.89 2.05 -19.05
CA ALA A 655 -22.16 1.36 -18.92
C ALA A 655 -23.01 1.64 -20.16
N ASP A 656 -23.70 0.60 -20.62
CA ASP A 656 -24.68 0.65 -21.70
C ASP A 656 -26.00 0.08 -21.17
N MET A 657 -27.11 0.66 -21.62
CA MET A 657 -28.45 0.26 -21.20
C MET A 657 -29.39 0.34 -22.39
N ASP A 658 -30.00 -0.80 -22.70
CA ASP A 658 -31.00 -0.93 -23.74
C ASP A 658 -32.34 -1.35 -23.12
N VAL A 659 -33.39 -0.58 -23.42
CA VAL A 659 -34.72 -0.76 -22.86
C VAL A 659 -35.71 -0.97 -24.00
N SER A 660 -36.32 -2.15 -24.05
CA SER A 660 -37.36 -2.48 -25.02
C SER A 660 -38.71 -2.62 -24.32
N ILE A 661 -39.61 -1.66 -24.57
CA ILE A 661 -41.00 -1.74 -24.08
C ILE A 661 -41.76 -2.88 -24.78
N TRP A 662 -41.46 -3.16 -26.04
CA TRP A 662 -42.18 -4.14 -26.86
C TRP A 662 -41.85 -5.58 -26.45
N GLU A 663 -40.57 -5.88 -26.29
CA GLU A 663 -40.10 -7.20 -25.80
C GLU A 663 -40.25 -7.34 -24.29
N GLN A 664 -40.65 -6.26 -23.62
CA GLN A 664 -40.75 -6.18 -22.18
C GLN A 664 -39.43 -6.62 -21.50
N GLU A 665 -38.33 -6.12 -22.04
CA GLU A 665 -36.96 -6.50 -21.69
C GLU A 665 -36.07 -5.29 -21.45
N LEU A 666 -35.19 -5.41 -20.45
CA LEU A 666 -34.14 -4.45 -20.10
C LEU A 666 -32.81 -5.19 -20.10
N LYS A 667 -31.88 -4.75 -20.95
CA LYS A 667 -30.50 -5.25 -21.00
C LYS A 667 -29.56 -4.14 -20.53
N THR A 668 -28.68 -4.44 -19.59
CA THR A 668 -27.63 -3.52 -19.16
C THR A 668 -26.28 -4.21 -19.26
N SER A 669 -25.29 -3.55 -19.85
CA SER A 669 -23.93 -4.05 -19.94
C SER A 669 -22.97 -3.06 -19.27
N ILE A 670 -22.19 -3.55 -18.31
CA ILE A 670 -21.14 -2.79 -17.65
C ILE A 670 -19.80 -3.37 -18.09
N ASN A 671 -18.99 -2.56 -18.78
CA ASN A 671 -17.65 -2.92 -19.19
C ASN A 671 -16.62 -2.17 -18.34
N ALA A 672 -15.79 -2.93 -17.63
CA ALA A 672 -14.70 -2.43 -16.80
C ALA A 672 -13.35 -2.90 -17.35
N ARG A 673 -12.61 -1.97 -17.94
CA ARG A 673 -11.25 -2.20 -18.44
C ARG A 673 -10.24 -1.56 -17.49
N GLY A 674 -9.20 -2.31 -17.15
CA GLY A 674 -8.19 -1.88 -16.20
C GLY A 674 -6.78 -2.30 -16.59
N SER A 675 -5.80 -1.47 -16.26
CA SER A 675 -4.38 -1.83 -16.33
C SER A 675 -3.68 -1.55 -15.01
N LEU A 676 -3.01 -2.56 -14.46
CA LEU A 676 -2.26 -2.47 -13.23
C LEU A 676 -0.76 -2.55 -13.54
N ALA A 677 0.02 -1.58 -13.07
CA ALA A 677 1.47 -1.59 -13.18
C ALA A 677 2.11 -1.47 -11.79
N ILE A 678 2.89 -2.48 -11.40
CA ILE A 678 3.60 -2.53 -10.12
C ILE A 678 5.10 -2.47 -10.39
N ASP A 679 5.77 -1.54 -9.72
CA ASP A 679 7.20 -1.31 -9.76
C ASP A 679 7.78 -1.48 -8.35
N PHE A 680 8.47 -2.59 -8.12
CA PHE A 680 9.09 -2.90 -6.84
C PHE A 680 10.60 -2.88 -6.99
N GLN A 681 11.29 -2.11 -6.15
CA GLN A 681 12.73 -1.87 -6.26
C GLN A 681 13.40 -1.98 -4.89
N ALA A 682 14.58 -2.58 -4.87
CA ALA A 682 15.53 -2.50 -3.77
C ALA A 682 16.83 -1.89 -4.27
N GLU A 683 17.22 -0.77 -3.69
CA GLU A 683 18.46 -0.05 -3.98
C GLU A 683 19.43 -0.23 -2.82
N LEU A 684 20.58 -0.86 -3.06
CA LEU A 684 21.70 -0.91 -2.12
C LEU A 684 22.72 0.15 -2.50
N ASP A 685 23.05 1.03 -1.56
CA ASP A 685 24.08 2.05 -1.70
C ASP A 685 25.22 1.81 -0.71
N ALA A 686 26.40 1.50 -1.25
CA ALA A 686 27.66 1.45 -0.54
C ALA A 686 28.64 2.50 -1.13
N PRO A 687 29.67 2.93 -0.39
CA PRO A 687 30.65 3.91 -0.88
C PRO A 687 31.33 3.54 -2.20
N PHE A 688 31.41 2.24 -2.49
CA PHE A 688 32.15 1.67 -3.63
C PHE A 688 31.25 0.89 -4.61
N LEU A 689 30.00 0.59 -4.26
CA LEU A 689 29.08 -0.18 -5.10
C LEU A 689 27.66 0.40 -4.98
N GLN A 690 27.00 0.57 -6.12
CA GLN A 690 25.56 0.79 -6.19
C GLN A 690 24.92 -0.38 -6.92
N ALA A 691 23.92 -0.99 -6.28
CA ALA A 691 23.14 -2.07 -6.86
C ALA A 691 21.66 -1.73 -6.81
N THR A 692 20.92 -2.16 -7.82
CA THR A 692 19.46 -2.03 -7.88
C THR A 692 18.85 -3.31 -8.42
N LEU A 693 18.01 -3.94 -7.61
CA LEU A 693 17.11 -5.01 -8.03
C LEU A 693 15.73 -4.40 -8.28
N ARG A 694 15.14 -4.70 -9.43
CA ARG A 694 13.85 -4.14 -9.85
C ARG A 694 12.96 -5.23 -10.43
N SER A 695 11.75 -5.33 -9.91
CA SER A 695 10.68 -6.20 -10.36
C SER A 695 9.53 -5.34 -10.89
N GLN A 696 9.23 -5.47 -12.17
CA GLN A 696 8.12 -4.78 -12.82
C GLN A 696 7.06 -5.79 -13.23
N THR A 697 5.81 -5.55 -12.83
CA THR A 697 4.65 -6.37 -13.20
C THR A 697 3.63 -5.50 -13.90
N GLU A 698 3.10 -5.96 -15.02
CA GLU A 698 1.97 -5.33 -15.70
C GLU A 698 0.88 -6.36 -15.97
N VAL A 699 -0.37 -5.95 -15.80
CA VAL A 699 -1.57 -6.75 -16.02
C VAL A 699 -2.61 -5.87 -16.69
N GLU A 700 -3.25 -6.36 -17.75
CA GLU A 700 -4.41 -5.72 -18.38
C GLU A 700 -5.62 -6.64 -18.22
N THR A 701 -6.73 -6.12 -17.70
CA THR A 701 -7.96 -6.87 -17.45
C THR A 701 -9.17 -6.18 -18.05
N SER A 702 -10.17 -6.99 -18.40
CA SER A 702 -11.42 -6.58 -19.02
C SER A 702 -12.53 -7.47 -18.45
N ILE A 703 -13.46 -6.85 -17.73
CA ILE A 703 -14.55 -7.52 -17.01
C ILE A 703 -15.86 -6.97 -17.55
N HIS A 704 -16.77 -7.88 -17.90
CA HIS A 704 -18.11 -7.57 -18.35
C HIS A 704 -19.12 -8.07 -17.33
N PHE A 705 -20.03 -7.20 -16.92
CA PHE A 705 -21.17 -7.54 -16.08
C PHE A 705 -22.45 -7.21 -16.83
N ASP A 706 -23.14 -8.24 -17.30
CA ASP A 706 -24.37 -8.11 -18.08
C ASP A 706 -25.57 -8.50 -17.21
N THR A 707 -26.63 -7.70 -17.28
CA THR A 707 -27.91 -7.97 -16.62
C THR A 707 -29.00 -7.95 -17.66
N THR A 708 -29.80 -9.01 -17.67
CA THR A 708 -30.99 -9.15 -18.52
C THR A 708 -32.21 -9.32 -17.63
N LEU A 709 -33.18 -8.44 -17.81
CA LEU A 709 -34.42 -8.39 -17.04
C LEU A 709 -35.61 -8.51 -17.99
N ARG A 710 -36.49 -9.49 -17.75
CA ARG A 710 -37.73 -9.67 -18.51
C ARG A 710 -38.94 -9.56 -17.59
N PHE A 711 -39.74 -8.52 -17.80
CA PHE A 711 -40.89 -8.17 -16.95
C PHE A 711 -42.23 -8.73 -17.45
N SER A 712 -42.23 -9.55 -18.51
CA SER A 712 -43.43 -10.22 -19.04
C SER A 712 -43.98 -11.37 -18.18
N SER A 713 -43.26 -11.78 -17.13
CA SER A 713 -43.60 -12.92 -16.27
C SER A 713 -43.60 -12.52 -14.80
N SER A 714 -44.46 -13.17 -14.01
CA SER A 714 -44.52 -13.00 -12.54
C SER A 714 -44.11 -14.33 -11.88
N PRO A 715 -42.99 -14.37 -11.11
CA PRO A 715 -42.09 -13.27 -10.80
C PRO A 715 -41.20 -12.85 -11.99
N VAL A 716 -40.68 -11.61 -11.96
CA VAL A 716 -39.77 -11.06 -12.97
C VAL A 716 -38.54 -11.97 -13.13
N LEU A 717 -38.19 -12.29 -14.37
CA LEU A 717 -36.99 -13.08 -14.66
C LEU A 717 -35.77 -12.17 -14.79
N MET A 718 -34.77 -12.41 -13.95
CA MET A 718 -33.51 -11.69 -13.91
C MET A 718 -32.33 -12.65 -14.10
N CYS A 719 -31.53 -12.43 -15.13
CA CYS A 719 -30.26 -13.12 -15.35
C CYS A 719 -29.08 -12.16 -15.24
N LEU A 720 -28.09 -12.58 -14.47
CA LEU A 720 -26.83 -11.88 -14.25
C LEU A 720 -25.66 -12.72 -14.77
N GLN A 721 -24.76 -12.09 -15.51
CA GLN A 721 -23.55 -12.72 -16.05
C GLN A 721 -22.31 -11.88 -15.72
N LEU A 722 -21.31 -12.51 -15.10
CA LEU A 722 -20.01 -11.89 -14.81
C LEU A 722 -18.94 -12.63 -15.60
N ARG A 723 -18.35 -11.96 -16.59
CA ARG A 723 -17.39 -12.51 -17.54
C ARG A 723 -16.05 -11.78 -17.44
N GLU A 724 -14.98 -12.52 -17.25
CA GLU A 724 -13.60 -12.04 -17.30
C GLU A 724 -12.97 -12.49 -18.61
N GLU A 725 -12.47 -11.55 -19.41
CA GLU A 725 -11.76 -11.86 -20.65
C GLU A 725 -10.35 -12.41 -20.37
N GLN A 726 -9.63 -12.78 -21.44
CA GLN A 726 -8.24 -13.22 -21.31
C GLN A 726 -7.37 -12.08 -20.76
N VAL A 727 -6.70 -12.33 -19.63
CA VAL A 727 -5.87 -11.33 -18.93
C VAL A 727 -4.40 -11.54 -19.31
N PRO A 728 -3.81 -10.72 -20.20
CA PRO A 728 -2.37 -10.75 -20.43
C PRO A 728 -1.62 -10.19 -19.22
N TYR A 729 -0.51 -10.85 -18.88
CA TYR A 729 0.41 -10.35 -17.86
C TYR A 729 1.85 -10.44 -18.35
N ARG A 730 2.68 -9.53 -17.85
CA ARG A 730 4.12 -9.53 -18.09
C ARG A 730 4.86 -9.15 -16.83
N GLU A 731 5.94 -9.86 -16.60
CA GLU A 731 6.85 -9.60 -15.48
C GLU A 731 8.27 -9.49 -15.97
N ILE A 732 8.99 -8.53 -15.42
CA ILE A 732 10.35 -8.20 -15.81
C ILE A 732 11.17 -8.00 -14.54
N PHE A 733 12.24 -8.76 -14.43
CA PHE A 733 13.23 -8.67 -13.38
C PHE A 733 14.50 -8.07 -13.96
N THR A 734 15.01 -7.02 -13.33
CA THR A 734 16.20 -6.30 -13.76
C THR A 734 17.15 -6.16 -12.59
N VAL A 735 18.41 -6.54 -12.80
CA VAL A 735 19.50 -6.35 -11.85
C VAL A 735 20.48 -5.40 -12.51
N SER A 736 20.71 -4.23 -11.90
CA SER A 736 21.69 -3.25 -12.36
C SER A 736 22.73 -3.01 -11.28
N LYS A 737 24.00 -2.94 -11.70
CA LYS A 737 25.16 -2.83 -10.83
C LYS A 737 26.07 -1.74 -11.40
N SER A 738 26.61 -0.88 -10.55
CA SER A 738 27.64 0.09 -10.93
C SER A 738 28.70 0.19 -9.84
N ALA A 739 29.95 -0.04 -10.24
CA ALA A 739 31.13 0.00 -9.39
C ALA A 739 32.22 0.78 -10.14
N GLY A 740 32.64 1.93 -9.59
CA GLY A 740 33.55 2.85 -10.28
C GLY A 740 33.02 3.25 -11.66
N ASN A 741 33.79 2.97 -12.72
CA ASN A 741 33.44 3.28 -14.11
C ASN A 741 32.68 2.17 -14.85
N GLN A 742 32.52 1.00 -14.23
CA GLN A 742 31.87 -0.15 -14.85
C GLN A 742 30.42 -0.24 -14.40
N SER A 743 29.50 -0.43 -15.34
CA SER A 743 28.08 -0.67 -15.07
C SER A 743 27.57 -1.85 -15.89
N SER A 744 26.89 -2.79 -15.24
CA SER A 744 26.25 -3.93 -15.89
C SER A 744 24.76 -3.95 -15.59
N THR A 745 23.96 -4.49 -16.51
CA THR A 745 22.51 -4.64 -16.33
C THR A 745 22.05 -5.94 -16.96
N ALA A 746 21.53 -6.84 -16.14
CA ALA A 746 20.92 -8.09 -16.57
C ALA A 746 19.40 -7.99 -16.47
N ARG A 747 18.68 -8.53 -17.45
CA ARG A 747 17.21 -8.49 -17.51
C ARG A 747 16.67 -9.85 -17.91
N LYS A 748 15.67 -10.32 -17.17
CA LYS A 748 14.89 -11.52 -17.48
C LYS A 748 13.42 -11.21 -17.33
N GLY A 749 12.55 -11.91 -18.06
CA GLY A 749 11.13 -11.68 -17.93
C GLY A 749 10.31 -12.87 -18.37
N ARG A 750 9.05 -12.88 -17.96
CA ARG A 750 8.04 -13.83 -18.41
C ARG A 750 6.83 -13.07 -18.93
N LYS A 751 6.17 -13.65 -19.92
CA LYS A 751 4.90 -13.18 -20.46
C LYS A 751 3.95 -14.37 -20.48
N GLY A 752 2.72 -14.14 -20.08
CA GLY A 752 1.68 -15.16 -20.13
C GLY A 752 0.30 -14.53 -20.24
N THR A 753 -0.70 -15.39 -20.30
CA THR A 753 -2.11 -14.99 -20.34
C THR A 753 -2.90 -15.91 -19.44
N VAL A 754 -3.76 -15.35 -18.61
CA VAL A 754 -4.76 -16.11 -17.86
C VAL A 754 -5.98 -16.29 -18.78
N PRO A 755 -6.52 -17.51 -18.95
CA PRO A 755 -7.69 -17.72 -19.80
C PRO A 755 -8.91 -17.00 -19.22
N GLY A 756 -9.76 -16.50 -20.11
CA GLY A 756 -11.04 -15.92 -19.71
C GLY A 756 -11.99 -16.96 -19.12
N ARG A 757 -12.94 -16.50 -18.31
CA ARG A 757 -13.91 -17.35 -17.59
C ARG A 757 -15.18 -16.58 -17.25
N GLU A 758 -16.25 -17.32 -17.04
CA GLU A 758 -17.50 -16.81 -16.50
C GLU A 758 -17.68 -17.33 -15.07
N PHE A 759 -18.16 -16.46 -14.18
CA PHE A 759 -18.32 -16.80 -12.76
C PHE A 759 -19.74 -17.26 -12.47
N ALA A 760 -19.86 -18.42 -11.83
CA ALA A 760 -21.15 -18.91 -11.35
C ALA A 760 -21.63 -18.07 -10.15
N LEU A 761 -22.81 -17.46 -10.29
CA LEU A 761 -23.50 -16.72 -9.24
C LEU A 761 -24.38 -17.65 -8.39
N HIS A 762 -25.49 -17.14 -7.85
CA HIS A 762 -26.44 -17.95 -7.10
C HIS A 762 -27.14 -19.00 -7.98
N ARG A 763 -27.43 -20.19 -7.45
CA ARG A 763 -28.06 -21.29 -8.20
C ARG A 763 -29.43 -20.90 -8.79
N ALA A 764 -30.16 -20.00 -8.14
CA ALA A 764 -31.42 -19.48 -8.70
C ALA A 764 -31.16 -18.63 -9.95
N ASN A 765 -30.11 -17.80 -9.97
CA ASN A 765 -29.69 -17.03 -11.14
C ASN A 765 -29.39 -17.96 -12.32
N SER A 766 -28.62 -19.04 -12.12
CA SER A 766 -28.32 -19.99 -13.20
C SER A 766 -29.58 -20.65 -13.78
N LYS A 767 -30.59 -20.94 -12.95
CA LYS A 767 -31.87 -21.48 -13.45
C LYS A 767 -32.60 -20.45 -14.32
N VAL A 768 -32.66 -19.20 -13.88
CA VAL A 768 -33.32 -18.12 -14.63
C VAL A 768 -32.57 -17.80 -15.92
N CYS A 769 -31.23 -17.73 -15.89
CA CYS A 769 -30.40 -17.57 -17.08
C CYS A 769 -30.63 -18.69 -18.09
N ASN A 770 -30.71 -19.94 -17.65
CA ASN A 770 -31.01 -21.06 -18.55
C ASN A 770 -32.39 -20.88 -19.21
N LEU A 771 -33.41 -20.47 -18.45
CA LEU A 771 -34.76 -20.23 -18.99
C LEU A 771 -34.78 -19.12 -20.03
N LEU A 772 -34.07 -18.01 -19.78
CA LEU A 772 -33.99 -16.88 -20.70
C LEU A 772 -33.22 -17.23 -21.98
N MET A 773 -32.12 -17.99 -21.86
CA MET A 773 -31.31 -18.44 -23.01
C MET A 773 -32.05 -19.45 -23.89
N THR A 774 -32.86 -20.34 -23.29
CA THR A 774 -33.68 -21.31 -24.07
C THR A 774 -34.88 -20.69 -24.77
N ALA A 775 -35.22 -19.44 -24.47
CA ALA A 775 -36.33 -18.72 -25.09
C ALA A 775 -35.89 -17.86 -26.29
N GLU A 776 -34.59 -17.78 -26.59
CA GLU A 776 -34.01 -17.11 -27.77
C GLU A 776 -33.73 -18.09 -28.95
N GLU A 777 -33.95 -19.41 -28.75
CA GLU A 777 -34.06 -20.42 -29.82
C GLU A 777 -35.53 -20.70 -30.16
#